data_AF-A0A352T4I3-F1
#
_entry.id   AF-A0A352T4I3-F1
#
_cell.length_a   1.000
_cell.length_b   1.000
_cell.length_c   1.000
_cell.angle_alpha   90.00
_cell.angle_beta   90.00
_cell.angle_gamma   90.00
#
_symmetry.space_group_name_H-M   'P 1'
#
loop_
_entity.id
_entity.type
_entity.pdbx_description
1 polymer ?
#
loop_
_entity_poly.entity_id
_entity_poly.type
_entity_poly.pdbx_seq_one_letter_code
_entity_poly.pdbx_strand_id
1 'polypeptide(L)'
;MELIRIIKKSILCIICALAAVISICIYQVNSSNDAVTYRYYRQIINDYDKIKEDRVGLTASKLTAAYDTYKEEDSEYINKAAELVENKEKYVKSYNSYYDSSADNIKSKNYNRIADSTLFGDTDSYYILNANKQLKDKEKLEKADVAFNNTNTAAIEQLLNNRAIPLIYVIMMTVIIIHFTEESDNGVYVLVRTSRRGRIFLPVIRCFIIIVFNIILSCLFNSIAYGIYAKIYGVDGTCCIQNSKMFSMFPYAVSVNRIFVIYTLVYACAMTSISLLIYLMINLVNNYKIAVTLLIAVLLCEYMLYGRIQYNSTFNSLKYINVFNIIFPGGSYLMYENWGRDGFITDISTTTWILTAVLLAAGLMGNVIAYSLKYTIRQKSVIEAAAVKISRANQKLVSGMPLYVMEIYKTMIVQKGIVFILAGIYLFTSAKVMKGIDYGSNNKTYKLNSFYVEFDGHEADKKVSDYIEALRAEAVLVQDSKEDGSYEKENAKKLLGTVDIMQKEYDYVKNINESREADAVIVNPYNYDDIFGSRLYSNNETMNLISVVIIILIAAGDYASERQQGMNMHIRTAGKRKKLWWIKLSKIVILAVFIWGLAAGINIYNITRCYSYNQIDKSILCLQKFADFPFDISIRSYIIINYICRLLWLIVIAVIAYMVSYRFSYKVSVIISLCMLIPHVLYVLGVGLAKKMSIIAAMDINRMFDSYGYGLKSVLLFIVVFLIMEIILVYNYKKAVK
;
A
#
# COMPACT_ATOMS: atom_id res chain seq x y z
N MET A 1 35.34 10.93 -20.91
CA MET A 1 35.86 10.20 -19.73
C MET A 1 34.88 10.23 -18.56
N GLU A 2 34.45 11.40 -18.08
CA GLU A 2 33.51 11.49 -16.94
C GLU A 2 32.18 10.75 -17.19
N LEU A 3 31.58 10.93 -18.37
CA LEU A 3 30.36 10.18 -18.77
C LEU A 3 30.56 8.65 -18.68
N ILE A 4 31.66 8.13 -19.23
CA ILE A 4 32.00 6.70 -19.23
C ILE A 4 32.21 6.19 -17.79
N ARG A 5 32.87 6.97 -16.93
CA ARG A 5 33.08 6.64 -15.52
C ARG A 5 31.75 6.44 -14.80
N ILE A 6 30.82 7.37 -14.99
CA ILE A 6 29.51 7.32 -14.34
C ILE A 6 28.69 6.16 -14.87
N ILE A 7 28.62 5.98 -16.20
CA ILE A 7 27.91 4.84 -16.82
C ILE A 7 28.38 3.51 -16.21
N LYS A 8 29.70 3.26 -16.17
CA LYS A 8 30.25 2.00 -15.64
C LYS A 8 29.83 1.71 -14.20
N LYS A 9 29.65 2.75 -13.38
CA LYS A 9 29.28 2.59 -11.97
C LYS A 9 27.76 2.62 -11.74
N SER A 10 27.01 3.29 -12.60
CA SER A 10 25.55 3.38 -12.49
C SER A 10 24.82 2.17 -13.06
N ILE A 11 25.44 1.36 -13.94
CA ILE A 11 24.77 0.22 -14.60
C ILE A 11 24.08 -0.71 -13.61
N LEU A 12 24.76 -1.15 -12.54
CA LEU A 12 24.15 -2.05 -11.57
C LEU A 12 22.95 -1.41 -10.87
N CYS A 13 23.05 -0.12 -10.51
CA CYS A 13 21.96 0.62 -9.90
C CYS A 13 20.76 0.76 -10.85
N ILE A 14 21.00 1.04 -12.13
CA ILE A 14 19.97 1.15 -13.16
C ILE A 14 19.27 -0.20 -13.35
N ILE A 15 20.02 -1.30 -13.43
CA ILE A 15 19.46 -2.65 -13.54
C ILE A 15 18.59 -2.99 -12.32
N CYS A 16 19.07 -2.71 -11.10
CA CYS A 16 18.28 -2.95 -9.88
C CYS A 16 17.01 -2.10 -9.84
N ALA A 17 17.07 -0.83 -10.25
CA ALA A 17 15.91 0.05 -10.29
C ALA A 17 14.88 -0.41 -11.34
N LEU A 18 15.34 -0.84 -12.52
CA LEU A 18 14.47 -1.43 -13.55
C LEU A 18 13.80 -2.71 -13.08
N ALA A 19 14.55 -3.61 -12.43
CA ALA A 19 13.99 -4.82 -11.84
C ALA A 19 12.91 -4.48 -10.80
N ALA A 20 13.15 -3.49 -9.93
CA ALA A 20 12.16 -3.03 -8.95
C ALA A 20 10.90 -2.46 -9.61
N VAL A 21 11.04 -1.65 -10.67
CA VAL A 21 9.89 -1.13 -11.43
C VAL A 21 9.08 -2.25 -12.06
N ILE A 22 9.74 -3.20 -12.74
CA ILE A 22 9.08 -4.36 -13.33
C ILE A 22 8.33 -5.17 -12.25
N SER A 23 8.98 -5.47 -11.12
CA SER A 23 8.36 -6.19 -10.02
C SER A 23 7.15 -5.47 -9.43
N ILE A 24 7.21 -4.14 -9.26
CA ILE A 24 6.09 -3.36 -8.72
C ILE A 24 4.94 -3.25 -9.71
N CYS A 25 5.21 -3.04 -11.00
CA CYS A 25 4.17 -3.04 -12.02
C CYS A 25 3.45 -4.39 -12.08
N ILE A 26 4.19 -5.51 -12.02
CA ILE A 26 3.61 -6.86 -11.97
C ILE A 26 2.84 -7.09 -10.67
N TYR A 27 3.38 -6.67 -9.52
CA TYR A 27 2.72 -6.82 -8.23
C TYR A 27 1.42 -6.02 -8.17
N GLN A 28 1.40 -4.77 -8.64
CA GLN A 28 0.19 -3.94 -8.68
C GLN A 28 -0.91 -4.64 -9.51
N VAL A 29 -0.55 -5.20 -10.65
CA VAL A 29 -1.47 -5.93 -11.54
C VAL A 29 -2.03 -7.19 -10.87
N ASN A 30 -1.18 -7.97 -10.19
CA ASN A 30 -1.60 -9.21 -9.56
C ASN A 30 -2.37 -8.98 -8.26
N SER A 31 -2.03 -7.94 -7.49
CA SER A 31 -2.67 -7.64 -6.21
C SER A 31 -4.08 -7.10 -6.36
N SER A 32 -4.42 -6.48 -7.50
CA SER A 32 -5.76 -5.95 -7.76
C SER A 32 -6.68 -6.95 -8.47
N ASN A 33 -6.16 -8.11 -8.92
CA ASN A 33 -6.82 -9.05 -9.84
C ASN A 33 -7.37 -8.37 -11.12
N ASP A 34 -6.87 -7.18 -11.46
CA ASP A 34 -7.37 -6.37 -12.57
C ASP A 34 -7.24 -7.06 -13.94
N ALA A 35 -6.26 -7.95 -14.09
CA ALA A 35 -6.02 -8.64 -15.36
C ALA A 35 -7.24 -9.44 -15.82
N VAL A 36 -7.99 -10.05 -14.89
CA VAL A 36 -9.21 -10.81 -15.18
C VAL A 36 -10.36 -9.86 -15.49
N THR A 37 -10.57 -8.83 -14.67
CA THR A 37 -11.59 -7.80 -14.90
C THR A 37 -11.41 -7.09 -16.25
N TYR A 38 -10.20 -6.65 -16.60
CA TYR A 38 -9.94 -5.97 -17.87
C TYR A 38 -9.95 -6.91 -19.09
N ARG A 39 -9.85 -8.22 -18.87
CA ARG A 39 -10.13 -9.22 -19.93
C ARG A 39 -11.63 -9.25 -20.22
N TYR A 40 -12.48 -9.37 -19.20
CA TYR A 40 -13.94 -9.33 -19.36
C TYR A 40 -14.41 -7.98 -19.90
N TYR A 41 -13.86 -6.86 -19.41
CA TYR A 41 -14.16 -5.52 -19.92
C TYR A 41 -13.95 -5.41 -21.43
N ARG A 42 -12.81 -5.90 -21.94
CA ARG A 42 -12.54 -5.93 -23.37
C ARG A 42 -13.49 -6.85 -24.13
N GLN A 43 -13.84 -8.00 -23.54
CA GLN A 43 -14.77 -8.94 -24.16
C GLN A 43 -16.17 -8.32 -24.30
N ILE A 44 -16.68 -7.70 -23.22
CA ILE A 44 -17.98 -7.01 -23.21
C ILE A 44 -18.01 -5.87 -24.23
N ILE A 45 -16.94 -5.05 -24.33
CA ILE A 45 -16.87 -3.97 -25.33
C ILE A 45 -16.83 -4.52 -26.77
N ASN A 46 -16.01 -5.54 -27.02
CA ASN A 46 -15.92 -6.15 -28.36
C ASN A 46 -17.26 -6.78 -28.79
N ASP A 47 -17.98 -7.41 -27.88
CA ASP A 47 -19.30 -7.98 -28.17
C ASP A 47 -20.36 -6.90 -28.36
N TYR A 48 -20.27 -5.80 -27.61
CA TYR A 48 -21.11 -4.63 -27.83
C TYR A 48 -20.93 -4.07 -29.25
N ASP A 49 -19.68 -3.93 -29.71
CA ASP A 49 -19.37 -3.40 -31.04
C ASP A 49 -19.91 -4.32 -32.15
N LYS A 50 -19.79 -5.64 -32.00
CA LYS A 50 -20.35 -6.62 -32.94
C LYS A 50 -21.89 -6.57 -32.99
N ILE A 51 -22.55 -6.42 -31.85
CA ILE A 51 -24.03 -6.45 -31.80
C ILE A 51 -24.64 -5.10 -32.21
N LYS A 52 -23.93 -3.99 -32.01
CA LYS A 52 -24.36 -2.65 -32.47
C LYS A 52 -24.41 -2.55 -33.99
N GLU A 53 -23.55 -3.27 -34.72
CA GLU A 53 -23.65 -3.38 -36.19
C GLU A 53 -24.91 -4.13 -36.63
N ASP A 54 -25.39 -5.10 -35.83
CA ASP A 54 -26.50 -5.99 -36.19
C ASP A 54 -27.90 -5.54 -35.69
N ARG A 55 -28.01 -4.75 -34.61
CA ARG A 55 -29.31 -4.32 -34.05
C ARG A 55 -29.31 -2.93 -33.42
N VAL A 56 -30.24 -2.08 -33.87
CA VAL A 56 -30.58 -0.79 -33.22
C VAL A 56 -31.29 -1.08 -31.89
N GLY A 57 -30.66 -0.72 -30.76
CA GLY A 57 -31.31 -0.71 -29.43
C GLY A 57 -30.66 -1.53 -28.31
N LEU A 58 -29.47 -2.11 -28.50
CA LEU A 58 -28.75 -2.78 -27.42
C LEU A 58 -28.04 -1.75 -26.51
N THR A 59 -28.34 -1.79 -25.21
CA THR A 59 -27.72 -0.96 -24.15
C THR A 59 -26.65 -1.79 -23.43
N ALA A 60 -25.58 -1.17 -22.90
CA ALA A 60 -24.53 -1.91 -22.21
C ALA A 60 -25.10 -2.73 -21.03
N SER A 61 -26.12 -2.22 -20.35
CA SER A 61 -26.83 -2.92 -19.26
C SER A 61 -27.47 -4.26 -19.69
N LYS A 62 -27.99 -4.37 -20.92
CA LYS A 62 -28.58 -5.62 -21.43
C LYS A 62 -27.51 -6.65 -21.80
N LEU A 63 -26.34 -6.20 -22.25
CA LEU A 63 -25.22 -7.07 -22.58
C LEU A 63 -24.52 -7.57 -21.29
N THR A 64 -24.34 -6.68 -20.32
CA THR A 64 -23.88 -7.01 -18.97
C THR A 64 -24.74 -8.09 -18.32
N ALA A 65 -26.07 -7.97 -18.36
CA ALA A 65 -26.98 -8.95 -17.78
C ALA A 65 -26.90 -10.36 -18.42
N ALA A 66 -26.43 -10.46 -19.68
CA ALA A 66 -26.20 -11.76 -20.32
C ALA A 66 -24.90 -12.43 -19.84
N TYR A 67 -23.94 -11.65 -19.33
CA TYR A 67 -22.69 -12.13 -18.76
C TYR A 67 -22.83 -12.59 -17.29
N ASP A 68 -23.90 -12.17 -16.59
CA ASP A 68 -24.24 -12.63 -15.22
C ASP A 68 -24.60 -14.13 -15.16
N THR A 69 -24.86 -14.77 -16.31
CA THR A 69 -25.13 -16.21 -16.42
C THR A 69 -23.89 -17.11 -16.33
N TYR A 70 -22.68 -16.54 -16.22
CA TYR A 70 -21.42 -17.31 -16.10
C TYR A 70 -21.07 -17.69 -14.64
N LYS A 71 -20.21 -18.72 -14.49
CA LYS A 71 -19.82 -19.42 -13.24
C LYS A 71 -19.71 -18.51 -12.00
N GLU A 72 -20.26 -18.98 -10.87
CA GLU A 72 -20.24 -18.29 -9.55
C GLU A 72 -18.86 -17.75 -9.12
N GLU A 73 -17.77 -18.42 -9.51
CA GLU A 73 -16.39 -18.05 -9.13
C GLU A 73 -15.87 -16.75 -9.79
N ASP A 74 -16.37 -16.37 -10.99
CA ASP A 74 -15.90 -15.20 -11.75
C ASP A 74 -16.85 -14.00 -11.71
N SER A 75 -18.01 -14.13 -11.06
CA SER A 75 -19.08 -13.12 -11.03
C SER A 75 -18.59 -11.75 -10.53
N GLU A 76 -17.71 -11.72 -9.52
CA GLU A 76 -17.15 -10.46 -9.00
C GLU A 76 -16.39 -9.66 -10.08
N TYR A 77 -15.61 -10.34 -10.92
CA TYR A 77 -14.80 -9.69 -11.96
C TYR A 77 -15.65 -9.22 -13.13
N ILE A 78 -16.69 -9.97 -13.46
CA ILE A 78 -17.67 -9.63 -14.51
C ILE A 78 -18.47 -8.40 -14.07
N ASN A 79 -18.94 -8.35 -12.82
CA ASN A 79 -19.66 -7.20 -12.26
C ASN A 79 -18.81 -5.93 -12.29
N LYS A 80 -17.54 -6.01 -11.85
CA LYS A 80 -16.60 -4.88 -11.94
C LYS A 80 -16.36 -4.44 -13.39
N ALA A 81 -16.21 -5.39 -14.30
CA ALA A 81 -16.01 -5.08 -15.72
C ALA A 81 -17.24 -4.37 -16.30
N ALA A 82 -18.44 -4.83 -15.96
CA ALA A 82 -19.69 -4.22 -16.37
C ALA A 82 -19.86 -2.79 -15.83
N GLU A 83 -19.51 -2.55 -14.58
CA GLU A 83 -19.54 -1.20 -13.99
C GLU A 83 -18.62 -0.24 -14.75
N LEU A 84 -17.42 -0.69 -15.14
CA LEU A 84 -16.50 0.10 -15.97
C LEU A 84 -17.10 0.44 -17.34
N VAL A 85 -17.78 -0.52 -17.96
CA VAL A 85 -18.48 -0.32 -19.24
C VAL A 85 -19.63 0.69 -19.09
N GLU A 86 -20.47 0.56 -18.06
CA GLU A 86 -21.59 1.47 -17.81
C GLU A 86 -21.09 2.91 -17.54
N ASN A 87 -20.01 3.04 -16.75
CA ASN A 87 -19.38 4.32 -16.49
C ASN A 87 -18.81 4.97 -17.76
N LYS A 88 -18.23 4.18 -18.67
CA LYS A 88 -17.79 4.66 -19.98
C LYS A 88 -18.96 5.13 -20.83
N GLU A 89 -20.08 4.39 -20.86
CA GLU A 89 -21.27 4.79 -21.62
C GLU A 89 -21.84 6.11 -21.11
N LYS A 90 -21.97 6.26 -19.79
CA LYS A 90 -22.41 7.50 -19.14
C LYS A 90 -21.50 8.68 -19.48
N TYR A 91 -20.19 8.46 -19.45
CA TYR A 91 -19.21 9.48 -19.78
C TYR A 91 -19.31 9.93 -21.25
N VAL A 92 -19.33 9.00 -22.20
CA VAL A 92 -19.44 9.31 -23.65
C VAL A 92 -20.72 10.09 -23.95
N LYS A 93 -21.87 9.68 -23.39
CA LYS A 93 -23.14 10.41 -23.53
C LYS A 93 -23.06 11.83 -22.95
N SER A 94 -22.47 11.97 -21.76
CA SER A 94 -22.30 13.28 -21.11
C SER A 94 -21.34 14.20 -21.88
N TYR A 95 -20.32 13.64 -22.52
CA TYR A 95 -19.35 14.41 -23.30
C TYR A 95 -19.97 14.89 -24.62
N ASN A 96 -20.64 13.99 -25.37
CA ASN A 96 -21.22 14.34 -26.66
C ASN A 96 -22.42 15.29 -26.51
N SER A 97 -23.28 15.11 -25.50
CA SER A 97 -24.40 16.03 -25.22
C SER A 97 -23.96 17.48 -24.96
N TYR A 98 -22.77 17.69 -24.41
CA TYR A 98 -22.20 19.03 -24.24
C TYR A 98 -21.93 19.73 -25.58
N TYR A 99 -21.58 18.99 -26.63
CA TYR A 99 -21.29 19.51 -27.96
C TYR A 99 -22.49 19.46 -28.93
N ASP A 100 -23.50 18.62 -28.66
CA ASP A 100 -24.62 18.36 -29.60
C ASP A 100 -25.90 19.18 -29.29
N SER A 101 -26.18 19.52 -28.02
CA SER A 101 -27.33 20.37 -27.66
C SER A 101 -26.94 21.85 -27.68
N SER A 102 -27.86 22.77 -28.05
CA SER A 102 -27.67 24.24 -27.97
C SER A 102 -26.86 24.62 -26.72
N ALA A 103 -25.56 24.86 -26.92
CA ALA A 103 -24.54 24.87 -25.86
C ALA A 103 -24.81 25.92 -24.78
N ASP A 104 -25.67 26.90 -25.08
CA ASP A 104 -26.11 27.98 -24.19
C ASP A 104 -26.95 27.47 -23.00
N ASN A 105 -27.68 26.36 -23.12
CA ASN A 105 -28.62 25.89 -22.09
C ASN A 105 -27.96 25.07 -20.96
N ILE A 106 -26.84 24.39 -21.21
CA ILE A 106 -26.11 23.60 -20.19
C ILE A 106 -25.02 24.45 -19.51
N LYS A 107 -24.34 25.32 -20.28
CA LYS A 107 -23.36 26.29 -19.74
C LYS A 107 -23.99 27.22 -18.71
N SER A 108 -25.19 27.72 -18.98
CA SER A 108 -25.93 28.63 -18.09
C SER A 108 -26.48 27.94 -16.85
N LYS A 109 -27.03 26.72 -16.93
CA LYS A 109 -27.82 26.14 -15.83
C LYS A 109 -27.03 25.79 -14.57
N ASN A 110 -25.80 25.27 -14.70
CA ASN A 110 -24.96 24.95 -13.53
C ASN A 110 -24.21 26.17 -13.01
N TYR A 111 -23.80 27.07 -13.90
CA TYR A 111 -23.17 28.33 -13.54
C TYR A 111 -24.13 29.27 -12.80
N ASN A 112 -25.31 29.49 -13.38
CA ASN A 112 -26.35 30.31 -12.77
C ASN A 112 -26.75 29.71 -11.42
N ARG A 113 -26.85 28.38 -11.26
CA ARG A 113 -27.10 27.78 -9.92
C ARG A 113 -26.03 28.07 -8.87
N ILE A 114 -24.76 28.22 -9.25
CA ILE A 114 -23.66 28.54 -8.31
C ILE A 114 -23.60 30.05 -8.07
N ALA A 115 -23.80 30.86 -9.11
CA ALA A 115 -23.81 32.32 -9.06
C ALA A 115 -25.05 32.89 -8.34
N ASP A 116 -26.21 32.25 -8.51
CA ASP A 116 -27.49 32.61 -7.88
C ASP A 116 -27.60 32.06 -6.44
N SER A 117 -26.62 31.28 -5.99
CA SER A 117 -26.65 30.69 -4.65
C SER A 117 -26.22 31.73 -3.60
N THR A 118 -27.06 31.95 -2.60
CA THR A 118 -26.79 32.85 -1.46
C THR A 118 -25.66 32.35 -0.54
N LEU A 119 -25.21 31.10 -0.72
CA LEU A 119 -24.11 30.48 0.03
C LEU A 119 -22.71 30.96 -0.40
N PHE A 120 -22.57 31.53 -1.60
CA PHE A 120 -21.28 31.95 -2.19
C PHE A 120 -21.24 33.44 -2.54
N GLY A 121 -22.05 34.25 -1.83
CA GLY A 121 -22.51 35.60 -2.21
C GLY A 121 -21.47 36.68 -2.55
N ASP A 122 -20.17 36.40 -2.44
CA ASP A 122 -19.11 37.30 -2.90
C ASP A 122 -18.57 36.84 -4.26
N THR A 123 -18.52 37.75 -5.25
CA THR A 123 -18.02 37.50 -6.62
C THR A 123 -16.57 37.02 -6.66
N ASP A 124 -15.80 37.34 -5.62
CA ASP A 124 -14.40 36.94 -5.46
C ASP A 124 -14.22 35.59 -4.77
N SER A 125 -15.30 34.90 -4.40
CA SER A 125 -15.22 33.58 -3.75
C SER A 125 -14.59 32.53 -4.67
N TYR A 126 -13.81 31.61 -4.09
CA TYR A 126 -13.16 30.52 -4.82
C TYR A 126 -14.13 29.72 -5.71
N TYR A 127 -15.35 29.45 -5.23
CA TYR A 127 -16.34 28.66 -5.96
C TYR A 127 -16.79 29.34 -7.27
N ILE A 128 -17.04 30.65 -7.22
CA ILE A 128 -17.42 31.45 -8.39
C ILE A 128 -16.23 31.58 -9.35
N LEU A 129 -15.03 31.87 -8.82
CA LEU A 129 -13.80 31.94 -9.62
C LEU A 129 -13.50 30.61 -10.33
N ASN A 130 -13.68 29.48 -9.65
CA ASN A 130 -13.48 28.14 -10.20
C ASN A 130 -14.48 27.79 -11.28
N ALA A 131 -15.78 28.06 -11.05
CA ALA A 131 -16.80 27.85 -12.07
C ALA A 131 -16.50 28.71 -13.32
N ASN A 132 -16.18 29.99 -13.13
CA ASN A 132 -15.83 30.92 -14.21
C ASN A 132 -14.61 30.46 -15.01
N LYS A 133 -13.53 30.07 -14.33
CA LYS A 133 -12.32 29.59 -14.98
C LYS A 133 -12.58 28.29 -15.75
N GLN A 134 -13.28 27.35 -15.15
CA GLN A 134 -13.61 26.07 -15.78
C GLN A 134 -14.46 26.25 -17.04
N LEU A 135 -15.40 27.20 -17.07
CA LEU A 135 -16.16 27.54 -18.28
C LEU A 135 -15.26 28.12 -19.36
N LYS A 136 -14.44 29.13 -19.01
CA LYS A 136 -13.52 29.76 -19.95
C LYS A 136 -12.50 28.77 -20.54
N ASP A 137 -12.04 27.81 -19.75
CA ASP A 137 -11.10 26.79 -20.22
C ASP A 137 -11.82 25.73 -21.06
N LYS A 138 -13.06 25.36 -20.72
CA LYS A 138 -13.90 24.48 -21.55
C LYS A 138 -14.17 25.03 -22.95
N GLU A 139 -14.28 26.34 -23.11
CA GLU A 139 -14.48 26.98 -24.41
C GLU A 139 -13.27 26.87 -25.34
N LYS A 140 -12.08 26.65 -24.76
CA LYS A 140 -10.83 26.47 -25.51
C LYS A 140 -10.57 25.02 -25.90
N LEU A 141 -11.42 24.08 -25.48
CA LEU A 141 -11.23 22.65 -25.77
C LEU A 141 -11.55 22.37 -27.25
N GLU A 142 -10.67 21.63 -27.89
CA GLU A 142 -10.92 21.07 -29.21
C GLU A 142 -11.93 19.93 -29.13
N LYS A 143 -12.90 19.86 -30.06
CA LYS A 143 -13.87 18.75 -30.13
C LYS A 143 -13.14 17.47 -30.51
N ALA A 144 -12.87 16.63 -29.52
CA ALA A 144 -12.29 15.30 -29.71
C ALA A 144 -13.33 14.23 -30.08
N ASP A 145 -12.89 13.22 -30.82
CA ASP A 145 -13.69 12.03 -31.14
C ASP A 145 -13.73 11.09 -29.92
N VAL A 146 -14.78 11.26 -29.12
CA VAL A 146 -15.05 10.46 -27.93
C VAL A 146 -16.16 9.48 -28.23
N ALA A 147 -15.79 8.20 -28.24
CA ALA A 147 -16.65 7.14 -28.68
C ALA A 147 -16.57 5.94 -27.74
N PHE A 148 -17.66 5.18 -27.71
CA PHE A 148 -17.78 4.03 -26.82
C PHE A 148 -17.01 2.80 -27.35
N ASN A 149 -16.97 2.65 -28.68
CA ASN A 149 -16.36 1.55 -29.41
C ASN A 149 -14.85 1.48 -29.18
N ASN A 150 -14.33 0.28 -28.90
CA ASN A 150 -12.93 -0.16 -28.67
C ASN A 150 -11.80 0.84 -28.26
N THR A 151 -12.13 2.00 -27.68
CA THR A 151 -11.18 3.05 -27.29
C THR A 151 -10.70 2.80 -25.87
N ASN A 152 -9.64 2.01 -25.71
CA ASN A 152 -9.12 1.66 -24.39
C ASN A 152 -7.92 2.54 -23.99
N THR A 153 -8.10 3.34 -22.94
CA THR A 153 -7.10 4.26 -22.37
C THR A 153 -6.50 3.76 -21.05
N ALA A 154 -6.86 2.56 -20.58
CA ALA A 154 -6.49 2.08 -19.25
C ALA A 154 -4.97 2.03 -19.02
N ALA A 155 -4.19 1.62 -20.01
CA ALA A 155 -2.74 1.51 -19.85
C ALA A 155 -2.05 2.85 -19.55
N ILE A 156 -2.48 3.93 -20.22
CA ILE A 156 -1.91 5.27 -20.01
C ILE A 156 -2.39 5.85 -18.67
N GLU A 157 -3.64 5.61 -18.28
CA GLU A 157 -4.17 6.02 -16.96
C GLU A 157 -3.40 5.37 -15.81
N GLN A 158 -3.14 4.06 -15.89
CA GLN A 158 -2.39 3.34 -14.86
C GLN A 158 -0.93 3.81 -14.79
N LEU A 159 -0.31 4.13 -15.92
CA LEU A 159 1.03 4.69 -15.95
C LEU A 159 1.11 6.03 -15.21
N LEU A 160 0.17 6.95 -15.48
CA LEU A 160 0.17 8.29 -14.89
C LEU A 160 -0.20 8.29 -13.41
N ASN A 161 -1.07 7.36 -12.99
CA ASN A 161 -1.47 7.22 -11.59
C ASN A 161 -0.42 6.50 -10.72
N ASN A 162 0.61 5.87 -11.33
CA ASN A 162 1.62 5.15 -10.58
C ASN A 162 2.59 6.10 -9.86
N ARG A 163 2.43 6.20 -8.53
CA ARG A 163 3.30 7.01 -7.66
C ARG A 163 4.61 6.32 -7.25
N ALA A 164 4.76 5.01 -7.45
CA ALA A 164 5.94 4.27 -7.03
C ALA A 164 7.12 4.46 -8.01
N ILE A 165 6.86 4.48 -9.32
CA ILE A 165 7.90 4.62 -10.35
C ILE A 165 8.72 5.91 -10.16
N PRO A 166 8.11 7.11 -9.99
CA PRO A 166 8.87 8.33 -9.76
C PRO A 166 9.73 8.31 -8.49
N LEU A 167 9.27 7.68 -7.41
CA LEU A 167 10.05 7.59 -6.17
C LEU A 167 11.29 6.71 -6.34
N ILE A 168 11.17 5.58 -7.04
CA ILE A 168 12.32 4.72 -7.38
C ILE A 168 13.30 5.47 -8.27
N TYR A 169 12.78 6.25 -9.23
CA TYR A 169 13.59 7.08 -10.10
C TYR A 169 14.41 8.10 -9.32
N VAL A 170 13.80 8.81 -8.36
CA VAL A 170 14.49 9.77 -7.47
C VAL A 170 15.59 9.09 -6.65
N ILE A 171 15.33 7.89 -6.10
CA ILE A 171 16.34 7.11 -5.36
C ILE A 171 17.51 6.72 -6.27
N MET A 172 17.21 6.20 -7.46
CA MET A 172 18.23 5.84 -8.45
C MET A 172 19.08 7.04 -8.83
N MET A 173 18.46 8.18 -9.18
CA MET A 173 19.18 9.40 -9.54
C MET A 173 20.02 9.93 -8.37
N THR A 174 19.53 9.83 -7.14
CA THR A 174 20.33 10.17 -5.95
C THR A 174 21.61 9.32 -5.87
N VAL A 175 21.51 8.00 -6.08
CA VAL A 175 22.67 7.10 -6.11
C VAL A 175 23.63 7.48 -7.24
N ILE A 176 23.13 7.75 -8.45
CA ILE A 176 23.96 8.18 -9.58
C ILE A 176 24.70 9.48 -9.25
N ILE A 177 24.02 10.46 -8.67
CA ILE A 177 24.61 11.76 -8.31
C ILE A 177 25.68 11.62 -7.22
N ILE A 178 25.51 10.70 -6.26
CA ILE A 178 26.53 10.43 -5.24
C ILE A 178 27.86 10.00 -5.88
N HIS A 179 27.87 9.32 -7.03
CA HIS A 179 29.11 8.94 -7.72
C HIS A 179 29.92 10.15 -8.25
N PHE A 180 29.31 11.34 -8.36
CA PHE A 180 30.05 12.57 -8.65
C PHE A 180 30.90 13.05 -7.45
N THR A 181 30.62 12.58 -6.24
CA THR A 181 31.32 12.99 -5.00
C THR A 181 32.56 12.15 -4.68
N GLU A 182 32.81 11.10 -5.45
CA GLU A 182 33.90 10.13 -5.19
C GLU A 182 35.30 10.76 -5.18
N GLU A 183 35.53 11.83 -5.95
CA GLU A 183 36.80 12.59 -5.91
C GLU A 183 37.07 13.20 -4.53
N SER A 184 36.01 13.58 -3.82
CA SER A 184 36.09 14.07 -2.44
C SER A 184 36.37 12.93 -1.47
N ASP A 185 35.76 11.76 -1.68
CA ASP A 185 35.98 10.58 -0.82
C ASP A 185 37.41 10.03 -0.97
N ASN A 186 37.95 10.06 -2.20
CA ASN A 186 39.31 9.59 -2.49
C ASN A 186 40.40 10.64 -2.16
N GLY A 187 40.02 11.83 -1.68
CA GLY A 187 40.96 12.91 -1.33
C GLY A 187 41.62 13.62 -2.52
N VAL A 188 41.18 13.35 -3.76
CA VAL A 188 41.76 13.89 -5.00
C VAL A 188 41.07 15.19 -5.44
N TYR A 189 40.02 15.62 -4.75
CA TYR A 189 39.21 16.79 -5.10
C TYR A 189 40.03 18.07 -5.35
N VAL A 190 41.05 18.33 -4.52
CA VAL A 190 41.92 19.51 -4.68
C VAL A 190 42.67 19.47 -6.02
N LEU A 191 43.20 18.31 -6.41
CA LEU A 191 43.93 18.11 -7.66
C LEU A 191 43.01 18.29 -8.88
N VAL A 192 41.80 17.74 -8.82
CA VAL A 192 40.80 17.92 -9.87
C VAL A 192 40.45 19.39 -10.04
N ARG A 193 40.27 20.13 -8.94
CA ARG A 193 39.90 21.56 -8.97
C ARG A 193 41.02 22.47 -9.46
N THR A 194 42.29 22.14 -9.21
CA THR A 194 43.43 22.91 -9.74
C THR A 194 43.68 22.68 -11.22
N SER A 195 43.05 21.66 -11.83
CA SER A 195 43.14 21.44 -13.26
C SER A 195 42.45 22.54 -14.08
N ARG A 196 42.94 22.78 -15.31
CA ARG A 196 42.47 23.85 -16.22
C ARG A 196 40.96 23.87 -16.48
N ARG A 197 40.29 22.71 -16.39
CA ARG A 197 38.84 22.55 -16.63
C ARG A 197 38.06 22.08 -15.38
N GLY A 198 38.69 22.07 -14.21
CA GLY A 198 38.10 21.49 -12.99
C GLY A 198 37.08 22.37 -12.27
N ARG A 199 37.20 23.70 -12.33
CA ARG A 199 36.42 24.62 -11.47
C ARG A 199 34.99 24.92 -11.94
N ILE A 200 34.83 25.23 -13.23
CA ILE A 200 33.55 25.67 -13.83
C ILE A 200 33.09 24.69 -14.90
N PHE A 201 34.01 24.21 -15.74
CA PHE A 201 33.64 23.32 -16.84
C PHE A 201 33.17 21.93 -16.35
N LEU A 202 33.78 21.38 -15.29
CA LEU A 202 33.36 20.10 -14.71
C LEU A 202 31.92 20.09 -14.18
N PRO A 203 31.46 21.03 -13.32
CA PRO A 203 30.06 21.05 -12.88
C PRO A 203 29.07 21.30 -14.03
N VAL A 204 29.44 22.08 -15.07
CA VAL A 204 28.63 22.24 -16.29
C VAL A 204 28.47 20.90 -17.01
N ILE A 205 29.56 20.16 -17.20
CA ILE A 205 29.52 18.81 -17.81
C ILE A 205 28.68 17.85 -16.97
N ARG A 206 28.76 17.92 -15.63
CA ARG A 206 27.93 17.07 -14.75
C ARG A 206 26.45 17.42 -14.85
N CYS A 207 26.09 18.70 -14.94
CA CYS A 207 24.71 19.11 -15.20
C CYS A 207 24.22 18.59 -16.56
N PHE A 208 25.06 18.68 -17.60
CA PHE A 208 24.75 18.11 -18.91
C PHE A 208 24.57 16.58 -18.87
N ILE A 209 25.43 15.86 -18.14
CA ILE A 209 25.30 14.41 -17.94
C ILE A 209 23.97 14.09 -17.24
N ILE A 210 23.59 14.84 -16.20
CA ILE A 210 22.31 14.67 -15.50
C ILE A 210 21.13 14.82 -16.47
N ILE A 211 21.14 15.85 -17.31
CA ILE A 211 20.07 16.08 -18.31
C ILE A 211 19.98 14.90 -19.28
N VAL A 212 21.11 14.50 -19.88
CA VAL A 212 21.15 13.40 -20.86
C VAL A 212 20.70 12.08 -20.24
N PHE A 213 21.15 11.79 -19.00
CA PHE A 213 20.70 10.61 -18.26
C PHE A 213 19.19 10.64 -18.02
N ASN A 214 18.64 11.78 -17.62
CA ASN A 214 17.20 11.89 -17.35
C ASN A 214 16.36 11.66 -18.62
N ILE A 215 16.80 12.19 -19.77
CA ILE A 215 16.13 11.96 -21.07
C ILE A 215 16.12 10.46 -21.40
N ILE A 216 17.29 9.82 -21.41
CA ILE A 216 17.42 8.40 -21.78
C ILE A 216 16.66 7.50 -20.81
N LEU A 217 16.84 7.69 -19.50
CA LEU A 217 16.22 6.85 -18.48
C LEU A 217 14.71 7.10 -18.38
N SER A 218 14.22 8.33 -18.61
CA SER A 218 12.78 8.59 -18.68
C SER A 218 12.13 7.78 -19.81
N CYS A 219 12.73 7.80 -21.01
CA CYS A 219 12.25 6.99 -22.13
C CYS A 219 12.24 5.50 -21.78
N LEU A 220 13.34 4.99 -21.19
CA LEU A 220 13.46 3.59 -20.83
C LEU A 220 12.41 3.15 -19.79
N PHE A 221 12.30 3.87 -18.66
CA PHE A 221 11.42 3.51 -17.55
C PHE A 221 9.95 3.58 -17.95
N ASN A 222 9.55 4.68 -18.59
CA ASN A 222 8.16 4.87 -18.99
C ASN A 222 7.75 3.91 -20.12
N SER A 223 8.64 3.59 -21.06
CA SER A 223 8.33 2.61 -22.12
C SER A 223 8.15 1.20 -21.59
N ILE A 224 8.98 0.77 -20.64
CA ILE A 224 8.85 -0.56 -20.01
C ILE A 224 7.55 -0.64 -19.22
N ALA A 225 7.26 0.36 -18.38
CA ALA A 225 6.03 0.40 -17.60
C ALA A 225 4.78 0.46 -18.49
N TYR A 226 4.79 1.32 -19.52
CA TYR A 226 3.71 1.40 -20.51
C TYR A 226 3.53 0.08 -21.25
N GLY A 227 4.61 -0.60 -21.66
CA GLY A 227 4.54 -1.91 -22.31
C GLY A 227 3.91 -3.00 -21.43
N ILE A 228 4.24 -3.02 -20.13
CA ILE A 228 3.61 -3.93 -19.16
C ILE A 228 2.12 -3.63 -19.04
N TYR A 229 1.75 -2.36 -18.85
CA TYR A 229 0.35 -1.98 -18.70
C TYR A 229 -0.46 -2.17 -19.98
N ALA A 230 0.09 -1.85 -21.15
CA ALA A 230 -0.54 -2.07 -22.45
C ALA A 230 -0.82 -3.56 -22.68
N LYS A 231 0.10 -4.45 -22.30
CA LYS A 231 -0.08 -5.90 -22.45
C LYS A 231 -1.22 -6.44 -21.56
N ILE A 232 -1.33 -5.93 -20.35
CA ILE A 232 -2.29 -6.43 -19.35
C ILE A 232 -3.67 -5.80 -19.52
N TYR A 233 -3.73 -4.47 -19.45
CA TYR A 233 -4.97 -3.69 -19.48
C TYR A 233 -5.50 -3.50 -20.90
N GLY A 234 -4.64 -3.61 -21.92
CA GLY A 234 -4.94 -3.24 -23.29
C GLY A 234 -4.80 -1.73 -23.53
N VAL A 235 -4.54 -1.35 -24.78
CA VAL A 235 -4.52 0.06 -25.19
C VAL A 235 -4.89 0.20 -26.66
N ASP A 236 -5.67 1.23 -26.97
CA ASP A 236 -5.79 1.75 -28.33
C ASP A 236 -4.93 3.02 -28.42
N GLY A 237 -3.77 2.90 -29.08
CA GLY A 237 -2.81 4.00 -29.20
C GLY A 237 -3.27 5.14 -30.11
N THR A 238 -4.27 4.91 -30.96
CA THR A 238 -4.74 5.86 -31.97
C THR A 238 -5.94 6.67 -31.52
N CYS A 239 -6.73 6.18 -30.56
CA CYS A 239 -7.88 6.91 -30.04
C CYS A 239 -7.48 8.24 -29.37
N CYS A 240 -8.40 9.21 -29.38
CA CYS A 240 -8.23 10.48 -28.69
C CYS A 240 -8.14 10.24 -27.17
N ILE A 241 -7.21 10.92 -26.50
CA ILE A 241 -7.01 10.76 -25.05
C ILE A 241 -8.25 11.15 -24.22
N GLN A 242 -9.09 12.04 -24.74
CA GLN A 242 -10.38 12.44 -24.16
C GLN A 242 -11.39 11.28 -24.02
N ASN A 243 -11.15 10.13 -24.65
CA ASN A 243 -11.90 8.89 -24.35
C ASN A 243 -11.73 8.47 -22.88
N SER A 244 -10.65 8.91 -22.23
CA SER A 244 -10.48 8.85 -20.80
C SER A 244 -11.15 10.04 -20.10
N LYS A 245 -11.98 9.77 -19.09
CA LYS A 245 -12.56 10.81 -18.22
C LYS A 245 -11.49 11.68 -17.55
N MET A 246 -10.33 11.09 -17.23
CA MET A 246 -9.17 11.77 -16.65
C MET A 246 -8.67 12.94 -17.49
N PHE A 247 -8.85 12.86 -18.81
CA PHE A 247 -8.39 13.84 -19.78
C PHE A 247 -9.54 14.59 -20.47
N SER A 248 -10.74 14.57 -19.89
CA SER A 248 -11.92 15.26 -20.42
C SER A 248 -11.72 16.76 -20.67
N MET A 249 -10.80 17.39 -19.93
CA MET A 249 -10.42 18.80 -20.02
C MET A 249 -9.06 19.02 -20.69
N PHE A 250 -8.50 17.99 -21.32
CA PHE A 250 -7.23 18.15 -22.01
C PHE A 250 -7.43 19.01 -23.27
N PRO A 251 -6.65 20.10 -23.46
CA PRO A 251 -6.97 21.11 -24.47
C PRO A 251 -6.97 20.64 -25.94
N TYR A 252 -6.14 19.64 -26.25
CA TYR A 252 -5.86 19.24 -27.64
C TYR A 252 -6.43 17.86 -27.95
N ALA A 253 -7.07 17.68 -29.10
CA ALA A 253 -7.54 16.38 -29.56
C ALA A 253 -6.36 15.54 -30.11
N VAL A 254 -5.64 14.86 -29.21
CA VAL A 254 -4.44 14.08 -29.55
C VAL A 254 -4.60 12.62 -29.18
N SER A 255 -3.92 11.77 -29.96
CA SER A 255 -3.94 10.33 -29.72
C SER A 255 -3.18 9.92 -28.46
N VAL A 256 -3.56 8.77 -27.88
CA VAL A 256 -2.88 8.17 -26.71
C VAL A 256 -1.37 8.03 -26.93
N ASN A 257 -0.93 7.61 -28.11
CA ASN A 257 0.50 7.49 -28.44
C ASN A 257 1.24 8.84 -28.39
N ARG A 258 0.62 9.93 -28.85
CA ARG A 258 1.22 11.27 -28.77
C ARG A 258 1.31 11.73 -27.32
N ILE A 259 0.28 11.48 -26.51
CA ILE A 259 0.28 11.77 -25.08
C ILE A 259 1.39 11.01 -24.35
N PHE A 260 1.60 9.74 -24.68
CA PHE A 260 2.70 8.97 -24.09
C PHE A 260 4.08 9.62 -24.35
N VAL A 261 4.31 10.11 -25.57
CA VAL A 261 5.55 10.84 -25.91
C VAL A 261 5.65 12.15 -25.12
N ILE A 262 4.57 12.93 -25.07
CA ILE A 262 4.51 14.18 -24.28
C ILE A 262 4.81 13.89 -22.81
N TYR A 263 4.15 12.89 -22.23
CA TYR A 263 4.35 12.47 -20.85
C TYR A 263 5.81 12.08 -20.59
N THR A 264 6.44 11.32 -21.48
CA THR A 264 7.85 10.93 -21.34
C THR A 264 8.80 12.13 -21.32
N LEU A 265 8.53 13.16 -22.13
CA LEU A 265 9.30 14.41 -22.15
C LEU A 265 9.05 15.27 -20.91
N VAL A 266 7.80 15.41 -20.49
CA VAL A 266 7.43 16.11 -19.25
C VAL A 266 8.09 15.43 -18.05
N TYR A 267 8.06 14.10 -18.01
CA TYR A 267 8.71 13.28 -16.98
C TYR A 267 10.22 13.53 -16.95
N ALA A 268 10.88 13.57 -18.12
CA ALA A 268 12.30 13.87 -18.20
C ALA A 268 12.63 15.29 -17.68
N CYS A 269 11.81 16.29 -18.01
CA CYS A 269 11.98 17.66 -17.54
C CYS A 269 11.80 17.75 -16.01
N ALA A 270 10.73 17.14 -15.49
CA ALA A 270 10.44 17.08 -14.06
C ALA A 270 11.58 16.40 -13.30
N MET A 271 12.00 15.20 -13.71
CA MET A 271 13.08 14.47 -13.04
C MET A 271 14.44 15.16 -13.17
N THR A 272 14.69 15.91 -14.24
CA THR A 272 15.87 16.76 -14.38
C THR A 272 15.89 17.86 -13.31
N SER A 273 14.77 18.54 -13.10
CA SER A 273 14.69 19.60 -12.07
C SER A 273 14.96 19.05 -10.66
N ILE A 274 14.39 17.89 -10.33
CA ILE A 274 14.64 17.21 -9.06
C ILE A 274 16.09 16.73 -8.95
N SER A 275 16.65 16.16 -10.01
CA SER A 275 18.03 15.70 -10.04
C SER A 275 19.03 16.85 -9.84
N LEU A 276 18.77 18.02 -10.43
CA LEU A 276 19.59 19.21 -10.24
C LEU A 276 19.47 19.77 -8.81
N LEU A 277 18.28 19.72 -8.20
CA LEU A 277 18.08 20.06 -6.80
C LEU A 277 18.88 19.14 -5.86
N ILE A 278 18.85 17.82 -6.11
CA ILE A 278 19.64 16.83 -5.35
C ILE A 278 21.13 17.13 -5.48
N TYR A 279 21.61 17.37 -6.71
CA TYR A 279 23.01 17.70 -6.96
C TYR A 279 23.42 19.01 -6.27
N LEU A 280 22.53 20.01 -6.26
CA LEU A 280 22.75 21.28 -5.58
C LEU A 280 22.93 21.09 -4.08
N MET A 281 22.04 20.34 -3.44
CA MET A 281 22.11 20.04 -2.01
C MET A 281 23.40 19.31 -1.63
N ILE A 282 23.85 18.37 -2.46
CA ILE A 282 25.12 17.67 -2.29
C ILE A 282 26.32 18.62 -2.46
N ASN A 283 26.23 19.60 -3.36
CA ASN A 283 27.31 20.57 -3.54
C ASN A 283 27.40 21.58 -2.38
N LEU A 284 26.26 22.00 -1.83
CA LEU A 284 26.16 22.95 -0.71
C LEU A 284 26.72 22.41 0.61
N VAL A 285 26.75 21.08 0.81
CA VAL A 285 27.28 20.43 2.01
C VAL A 285 28.59 19.72 1.69
N ASN A 286 29.62 19.79 2.55
CA ASN A 286 30.88 19.11 2.24
C ASN A 286 30.76 17.59 2.39
N ASN A 287 30.03 17.12 3.41
CA ASN A 287 29.73 15.72 3.61
C ASN A 287 28.42 15.30 2.91
N TYR A 288 28.53 14.50 1.83
CA TYR A 288 27.36 14.01 1.09
C TYR A 288 26.39 13.18 1.94
N LYS A 289 26.87 12.49 2.99
CA LYS A 289 25.99 11.72 3.89
C LYS A 289 25.06 12.65 4.67
N ILE A 290 25.58 13.80 5.12
CA ILE A 290 24.79 14.84 5.79
C ILE A 290 23.83 15.47 4.78
N ALA A 291 24.31 15.75 3.56
CA ALA A 291 23.51 16.31 2.48
C ALA A 291 22.30 15.43 2.14
N VAL A 292 22.53 14.13 1.94
CA VAL A 292 21.49 13.14 1.65
C VAL A 292 20.51 12.99 2.83
N THR A 293 21.01 13.01 4.07
CA THR A 293 20.13 12.94 5.25
C THR A 293 19.20 14.15 5.34
N LEU A 294 19.74 15.35 5.09
CA LEU A 294 18.96 16.59 5.09
C LEU A 294 17.98 16.64 3.92
N LEU A 295 18.39 16.19 2.74
CA LEU A 295 17.51 16.04 1.58
C LEU A 295 16.31 15.12 1.89
N ILE A 296 16.54 13.96 2.51
CA ILE A 296 15.47 13.04 2.90
C ILE A 296 14.52 13.72 3.89
N ALA A 297 15.03 14.46 4.87
CA ALA A 297 14.20 15.18 5.83
C ALA A 297 13.34 16.27 5.17
N VAL A 298 13.91 17.04 4.24
CA VAL A 298 13.19 18.07 3.48
C VAL A 298 12.12 17.43 2.60
N LEU A 299 12.45 16.39 1.83
CA LEU A 299 11.46 15.66 1.01
C LEU A 299 10.37 15.02 1.86
N LEU A 300 10.67 14.53 3.06
CA LEU A 300 9.64 13.96 3.95
C LEU A 300 8.68 15.05 4.46
N CYS A 301 9.19 16.23 4.81
CA CYS A 301 8.38 17.38 5.19
C CYS A 301 7.47 17.82 4.03
N GLU A 302 8.02 17.98 2.84
CA GLU A 302 7.29 18.34 1.62
C GLU A 302 6.19 17.30 1.30
N TYR A 303 6.48 16.01 1.44
CA TYR A 303 5.50 14.95 1.24
C TYR A 303 4.32 15.05 2.20
N MET A 304 4.59 15.38 3.48
CA MET A 304 3.55 15.56 4.49
C MET A 304 2.66 16.76 4.15
N LEU A 305 3.24 17.87 3.70
CA LEU A 305 2.49 19.06 3.27
C LEU A 305 1.60 18.74 2.06
N TYR A 306 2.14 18.06 1.04
CA TYR A 306 1.39 17.60 -0.13
C TYR A 306 0.22 16.67 0.22
N GLY A 307 0.44 15.70 1.11
CA GLY A 307 -0.53 14.64 1.39
C GLY A 307 -1.58 14.95 2.46
N ARG A 308 -1.28 15.82 3.44
CA ARG A 308 -2.16 16.05 4.61
C ARG A 308 -3.01 17.31 4.51
N ILE A 309 -2.58 18.30 3.74
CA ILE A 309 -3.35 19.54 3.61
C ILE A 309 -4.59 19.29 2.74
N GLN A 310 -5.75 19.64 3.27
CA GLN A 310 -7.01 19.59 2.53
C GLN A 310 -7.05 20.70 1.47
N TYR A 311 -7.75 20.46 0.35
CA TYR A 311 -7.83 21.41 -0.76
C TYR A 311 -8.50 22.74 -0.38
N ASN A 312 -9.46 22.71 0.57
CA ASN A 312 -10.13 23.90 1.14
C ASN A 312 -9.37 24.56 2.30
N SER A 313 -8.17 24.09 2.65
CA SER A 313 -7.41 24.66 3.76
C SER A 313 -6.91 26.07 3.43
N THR A 314 -6.82 26.93 4.45
CA THR A 314 -6.17 28.26 4.36
C THR A 314 -4.73 28.17 3.84
N PHE A 315 -4.05 27.05 4.07
CA PHE A 315 -2.67 26.80 3.64
C PHE A 315 -2.57 25.93 2.38
N ASN A 316 -3.61 25.91 1.53
CA ASN A 316 -3.61 25.08 0.32
C ASN A 316 -2.46 25.41 -0.66
N SER A 317 -1.90 26.61 -0.62
CA SER A 317 -0.72 26.98 -1.40
C SER A 317 0.50 26.10 -1.12
N LEU A 318 0.69 25.63 0.12
CA LEU A 318 1.79 24.72 0.49
C LEU A 318 1.63 23.31 -0.09
N LYS A 319 0.41 22.93 -0.46
CA LYS A 319 0.11 21.67 -1.14
C LYS A 319 0.43 21.76 -2.63
N TYR A 320 0.04 22.86 -3.27
CA TYR A 320 0.13 23.03 -4.72
C TYR A 320 1.47 23.64 -5.19
N ILE A 321 2.11 24.49 -4.38
CA ILE A 321 3.50 24.95 -4.58
C ILE A 321 4.43 24.00 -3.82
N ASN A 322 4.57 22.78 -4.34
CA ASN A 322 5.27 21.70 -3.67
C ASN A 322 6.12 20.87 -4.63
N VAL A 323 7.30 20.42 -4.18
CA VAL A 323 8.21 19.59 -4.97
C VAL A 323 7.58 18.24 -5.36
N PHE A 324 6.61 17.72 -4.59
CA PHE A 324 5.91 16.48 -4.93
C PHE A 324 4.96 16.61 -6.12
N ASN A 325 4.50 17.82 -6.46
CA ASN A 325 3.76 18.03 -7.71
C ASN A 325 4.68 17.82 -8.92
N ILE A 326 5.97 18.12 -8.79
CA ILE A 326 6.97 17.82 -9.83
C ILE A 326 7.32 16.34 -9.83
N ILE A 327 7.51 15.72 -8.65
CA ILE A 327 7.84 14.28 -8.54
C ILE A 327 6.71 13.39 -9.08
N PHE A 328 5.45 13.82 -9.00
CA PHE A 328 4.30 13.10 -9.54
C PHE A 328 3.75 13.77 -10.81
N PRO A 329 4.45 13.64 -11.96
CA PRO A 329 4.14 14.45 -13.13
C PRO A 329 2.79 14.10 -13.80
N GLY A 330 2.31 12.87 -13.64
CA GLY A 330 1.05 12.43 -14.27
C GLY A 330 -0.16 13.28 -13.82
N GLY A 331 -0.26 13.52 -12.51
CA GLY A 331 -1.36 14.28 -11.93
C GLY A 331 -1.22 15.80 -12.02
N SER A 332 0.01 16.30 -12.04
CA SER A 332 0.23 17.74 -11.87
C SER A 332 0.34 18.50 -13.18
N TYR A 333 0.91 17.91 -14.23
CA TYR A 333 1.14 18.60 -15.50
C TYR A 333 0.04 18.37 -16.53
N LEU A 334 -0.53 17.17 -16.55
CA LEU A 334 -1.41 16.72 -17.65
C LEU A 334 -2.89 16.69 -17.26
N MET A 335 -3.21 16.39 -15.99
CA MET A 335 -4.59 16.42 -15.51
C MET A 335 -5.02 17.85 -15.18
N TYR A 336 -6.25 18.18 -15.53
CA TYR A 336 -6.84 19.47 -15.22
C TYR A 336 -7.41 19.48 -13.80
N GLU A 337 -6.86 20.32 -12.95
CA GLU A 337 -7.41 20.63 -11.64
C GLU A 337 -7.08 22.10 -11.33
N ASN A 338 -8.09 22.85 -10.90
CA ASN A 338 -7.92 24.22 -10.43
C ASN A 338 -7.68 24.24 -8.93
N TRP A 339 -6.88 25.20 -8.48
CA TRP A 339 -6.69 25.50 -7.08
C TRP A 339 -6.57 27.01 -6.88
N GLY A 340 -6.84 27.46 -5.67
CA GLY A 340 -6.78 28.87 -5.35
C GLY A 340 -7.47 29.19 -4.05
N ARG A 341 -7.75 30.48 -3.86
CA ARG A 341 -8.52 31.03 -2.75
C ARG A 341 -9.37 32.18 -3.28
N ASP A 342 -10.19 32.74 -2.42
CA ASP A 342 -10.89 33.98 -2.71
C ASP A 342 -9.91 35.04 -3.25
N GLY A 343 -10.27 35.66 -4.37
CA GLY A 343 -9.45 36.62 -5.12
C GLY A 343 -8.32 36.03 -5.99
N PHE A 344 -8.01 34.73 -5.93
CA PHE A 344 -6.97 34.11 -6.76
C PHE A 344 -7.30 32.69 -7.20
N ILE A 345 -7.25 32.43 -8.51
CA ILE A 345 -7.39 31.08 -9.04
C ILE A 345 -6.40 30.77 -10.15
N THR A 346 -5.86 29.56 -10.10
CA THR A 346 -4.95 29.03 -11.11
C THR A 346 -5.12 27.52 -11.22
N ASP A 347 -4.40 26.87 -12.13
CA ASP A 347 -4.41 25.42 -12.30
C ASP A 347 -3.11 24.83 -11.79
N ILE A 348 -3.17 23.54 -11.44
CA ILE A 348 -1.98 22.83 -10.94
C ILE A 348 -0.90 22.78 -12.03
N SER A 349 -1.27 22.65 -13.30
CA SER A 349 -0.30 22.55 -14.40
C SER A 349 0.54 23.81 -14.54
N THR A 350 -0.08 24.99 -14.62
CA THR A 350 0.63 26.27 -14.71
C THR A 350 1.57 26.50 -13.54
N THR A 351 1.09 26.26 -12.32
CA THR A 351 1.92 26.43 -11.11
C THR A 351 3.08 25.44 -11.02
N THR A 352 2.87 24.20 -11.45
CA THR A 352 3.91 23.18 -11.51
C THR A 352 4.96 23.52 -12.58
N TRP A 353 4.56 24.00 -13.75
CA TRP A 353 5.49 24.46 -14.79
C TRP A 353 6.36 25.63 -14.33
N ILE A 354 5.78 26.61 -13.64
CA ILE A 354 6.52 27.74 -13.05
C ILE A 354 7.55 27.22 -12.03
N LEU A 355 7.13 26.35 -11.11
CA LEU A 355 8.04 25.77 -10.10
C LEU A 355 9.19 25.00 -10.76
N THR A 356 8.91 24.21 -11.79
CA THR A 356 9.92 23.46 -12.55
C THR A 356 10.90 24.38 -13.27
N ALA A 357 10.43 25.45 -13.90
CA ALA A 357 11.30 26.43 -14.54
C ALA A 357 12.23 27.11 -13.54
N VAL A 358 11.70 27.50 -12.37
CA VAL A 358 12.50 28.08 -11.27
C VAL A 358 13.56 27.09 -10.76
N LEU A 359 13.19 25.82 -10.53
CA LEU A 359 14.12 24.80 -10.07
C LEU A 359 15.18 24.45 -11.11
N LEU A 360 14.86 24.45 -12.41
CA LEU A 360 15.85 24.26 -13.47
C LEU A 360 16.85 25.41 -13.51
N ALA A 361 16.37 26.66 -13.44
CA ALA A 361 17.25 27.84 -13.44
C ALA A 361 18.15 27.88 -12.20
N ALA A 362 17.57 27.72 -11.00
CA ALA A 362 18.31 27.65 -9.74
C ALA A 362 19.25 26.43 -9.69
N GLY A 363 18.82 25.29 -10.22
CA GLY A 363 19.61 24.07 -10.29
C GLY A 363 20.85 24.23 -11.18
N LEU A 364 20.69 24.73 -12.41
CA LEU A 364 21.81 24.92 -13.33
C LEU A 364 22.82 25.96 -12.84
N MET A 365 22.35 27.15 -12.48
CA MET A 365 23.23 28.23 -12.02
C MET A 365 23.80 27.93 -10.63
N GLY A 366 22.94 27.49 -9.71
CA GLY A 366 23.31 27.18 -8.34
C GLY A 366 24.35 26.08 -8.25
N ASN A 367 24.28 25.03 -9.08
CA ASN A 367 25.29 23.97 -9.06
C ASN A 367 26.67 24.46 -9.49
N VAL A 368 26.74 25.29 -10.54
CA VAL A 368 28.02 25.88 -11.01
C VAL A 368 28.59 26.82 -9.95
N ILE A 369 27.76 27.67 -9.36
CA ILE A 369 28.17 28.60 -8.28
C ILE A 369 28.62 27.82 -7.03
N ALA A 370 27.79 26.91 -6.52
CA ALA A 370 28.10 26.14 -5.32
C ALA A 370 29.36 25.29 -5.49
N TYR A 371 29.53 24.63 -6.64
CA TYR A 371 30.73 23.84 -6.92
C TYR A 371 31.98 24.72 -7.08
N SER A 372 31.87 25.87 -7.74
CA SER A 372 33.00 26.76 -7.98
C SER A 372 33.47 27.48 -6.70
N LEU A 373 32.57 27.76 -5.76
CA LEU A 373 32.87 28.43 -4.49
C LEU A 373 33.27 27.48 -3.35
N LYS A 374 33.06 26.17 -3.47
CA LYS A 374 33.37 25.18 -2.43
C LYS A 374 34.84 25.25 -1.99
N TYR A 375 35.16 25.49 -0.72
CA TYR A 375 36.55 25.73 -0.26
C TYR A 375 37.47 24.49 -0.36
N THR A 376 38.77 24.70 -0.60
CA THR A 376 39.81 23.63 -0.73
C THR A 376 40.28 23.07 0.61
N ILE A 377 40.27 23.88 1.66
CA ILE A 377 40.66 23.50 3.02
C ILE A 377 39.36 23.33 3.82
N ARG A 378 39.31 22.26 4.62
CA ARG A 378 38.15 21.74 5.35
C ARG A 378 37.62 22.73 6.41
N GLN A 379 37.08 23.87 5.99
CA GLN A 379 36.25 24.71 6.86
C GLN A 379 34.90 24.02 7.00
N LYS A 380 34.55 23.66 8.24
CA LYS A 380 33.26 23.05 8.56
C LYS A 380 32.17 24.04 8.15
N SER A 381 31.21 23.60 7.33
CA SER A 381 30.02 24.41 7.08
C SER A 381 29.28 24.67 8.40
N VAL A 382 28.41 25.69 8.45
CA VAL A 382 27.56 25.96 9.63
C VAL A 382 26.79 24.69 10.05
N ILE A 383 26.33 23.93 9.05
CA ILE A 383 25.63 22.66 9.23
C ILE A 383 26.56 21.59 9.83
N GLU A 384 27.81 21.49 9.36
CA GLU A 384 28.80 20.55 9.92
C GLU A 384 29.23 20.92 11.34
N ALA A 385 29.34 22.21 11.65
CA ALA A 385 29.60 22.69 13.00
C ALA A 385 28.45 22.31 13.95
N ALA A 386 27.20 22.48 13.51
CA ALA A 386 26.01 22.04 14.23
C ALA A 386 25.99 20.50 14.41
N ALA A 387 26.27 19.74 13.35
CA ALA A 387 26.33 18.27 13.40
C ALA A 387 27.41 17.76 14.37
N VAL A 388 28.58 18.42 14.44
CA VAL A 388 29.62 18.10 15.43
C VAL A 388 29.19 18.44 16.85
N LYS A 389 28.42 19.52 17.05
CA LYS A 389 27.85 19.87 18.37
C LYS A 389 26.83 18.82 18.83
N ILE A 390 25.95 18.39 17.91
CA ILE A 390 24.98 17.31 18.14
C ILE A 390 25.72 15.99 18.44
N SER A 391 26.75 15.65 17.67
CA SER A 391 27.54 14.44 17.90
C SER A 391 28.23 14.43 19.27
N ARG A 392 28.81 15.56 19.71
CA ARG A 392 29.38 15.71 21.06
C ARG A 392 28.32 15.59 22.16
N ALA A 393 27.14 16.18 21.95
CA ALA A 393 26.03 16.03 22.89
C ALA A 393 25.59 14.56 23.00
N ASN A 394 25.46 13.86 21.87
CA ASN A 394 25.15 12.43 21.84
C ASN A 394 26.23 11.60 22.52
N GLN A 395 27.52 11.91 22.35
CA GLN A 395 28.60 11.19 23.04
C GLN A 395 28.54 11.36 24.56
N LYS A 396 28.22 12.56 25.06
CA LYS A 396 28.00 12.79 26.49
C LYS A 396 26.84 11.95 27.01
N LEU A 397 25.72 11.91 26.30
CA LEU A 397 24.56 11.07 26.64
C LEU A 397 24.92 9.57 26.67
N VAL A 398 25.62 9.08 25.63
CA VAL A 398 26.00 7.66 25.51
C VAL A 398 27.00 7.25 26.60
N SER A 399 27.89 8.15 27.03
CA SER A 399 28.91 7.84 28.04
C SER A 399 28.36 7.45 29.41
N GLY A 400 27.15 7.88 29.77
CA GLY A 400 26.49 7.54 31.02
C GLY A 400 25.55 6.33 30.95
N MET A 401 25.38 5.70 29.78
CA MET A 401 24.39 4.64 29.61
C MET A 401 24.87 3.30 30.17
N PRO A 402 24.02 2.55 30.90
CA PRO A 402 24.34 1.17 31.29
C PRO A 402 24.40 0.28 30.05
N LEU A 403 25.14 -0.84 30.14
CA LEU A 403 25.39 -1.76 29.02
C LEU A 403 24.12 -2.20 28.28
N TYR A 404 23.03 -2.41 29.01
CA TYR A 404 21.73 -2.79 28.44
C TYR A 404 21.16 -1.71 27.50
N VAL A 405 21.14 -0.46 27.98
CA VAL A 405 20.62 0.69 27.22
C VAL A 405 21.54 1.03 26.04
N MET A 406 22.86 0.84 26.20
CA MET A 406 23.81 1.02 25.11
C MET A 406 23.58 0.04 23.96
N GLU A 407 23.25 -1.22 24.27
CA GLU A 407 22.90 -2.22 23.26
C GLU A 407 21.60 -1.89 22.52
N ILE A 408 20.59 -1.34 23.22
CA ILE A 408 19.36 -0.81 22.58
C ILE A 408 19.70 0.39 21.69
N TYR A 409 20.45 1.36 22.21
CA TYR A 409 20.86 2.55 21.47
C TYR A 409 21.62 2.19 20.19
N LYS A 410 22.50 1.19 20.26
CA LYS A 410 23.25 0.70 19.11
C LYS A 410 22.32 0.14 18.03
N THR A 411 21.39 -0.72 18.41
CA THR A 411 20.44 -1.32 17.45
C THR A 411 19.47 -0.28 16.88
N MET A 412 18.93 0.60 17.73
CA MET A 412 17.92 1.58 17.31
C MET A 412 18.50 2.75 16.53
N ILE A 413 19.62 3.31 16.96
CA ILE A 413 20.19 4.54 16.40
C ILE A 413 21.36 4.24 15.47
N VAL A 414 22.37 3.49 15.93
CA VAL A 414 23.60 3.25 15.14
C VAL A 414 23.32 2.34 13.94
N GLN A 415 22.53 1.28 14.13
CA GLN A 415 22.12 0.35 13.08
C GLN A 415 20.82 0.80 12.38
N LYS A 416 20.28 1.99 12.73
CA LYS A 416 19.05 2.57 12.16
C LYS A 416 17.78 1.73 12.35
N GLY A 417 17.71 0.90 13.40
CA GLY A 417 16.53 0.12 13.75
C GLY A 417 15.24 0.96 13.86
N ILE A 418 15.36 2.21 14.32
CA ILE A 418 14.21 3.13 14.45
C ILE A 418 13.53 3.43 13.11
N VAL A 419 14.28 3.44 12.00
CA VAL A 419 13.73 3.68 10.66
C VAL A 419 12.82 2.52 10.26
N PHE A 420 13.20 1.28 10.58
CA PHE A 420 12.38 0.11 10.30
C PHE A 420 11.11 0.08 11.16
N ILE A 421 11.18 0.50 12.43
CA ILE A 421 9.99 0.64 13.28
C ILE A 421 9.04 1.71 12.73
N LEU A 422 9.54 2.89 12.35
CA LEU A 422 8.72 3.96 11.79
C LEU A 422 8.07 3.56 10.45
N ALA A 423 8.84 2.89 9.58
CA ALA A 423 8.30 2.30 8.35
C ALA A 423 7.22 1.25 8.68
N GLY A 424 7.43 0.44 9.72
CA GLY A 424 6.46 -0.51 10.21
C GLY A 424 5.16 0.12 10.68
N ILE A 425 5.23 1.17 11.51
CA ILE A 425 4.05 1.91 11.97
C ILE A 425 3.25 2.42 10.78
N TYR A 426 3.91 3.05 9.80
CA TYR A 426 3.26 3.51 8.58
C TYR A 426 2.56 2.36 7.83
N LEU A 427 3.26 1.24 7.60
CA LEU A 427 2.72 0.09 6.90
C LEU A 427 1.56 -0.58 7.67
N PHE A 428 1.66 -0.71 9.00
CA PHE A 428 0.57 -1.22 9.83
C PHE A 428 -0.68 -0.35 9.73
N THR A 429 -0.53 0.99 9.74
CA THR A 429 -1.68 1.90 9.58
C THR A 429 -2.30 1.89 8.18
N SER A 430 -1.57 1.41 7.18
CA SER A 430 -2.09 1.28 5.81
C SER A 430 -2.98 0.05 5.62
N ALA A 431 -2.88 -0.94 6.51
CA ALA A 431 -3.71 -2.12 6.51
C ALA A 431 -5.14 -1.75 6.95
N LYS A 432 -6.10 -1.80 6.01
CA LYS A 432 -7.51 -1.49 6.28
C LYS A 432 -8.31 -2.79 6.37
N VAL A 433 -9.03 -2.97 7.46
CA VAL A 433 -10.09 -3.99 7.58
C VAL A 433 -11.36 -3.39 7.00
N MET A 434 -12.00 -4.10 6.07
CA MET A 434 -13.31 -3.74 5.54
C MET A 434 -14.33 -4.74 6.07
N LYS A 435 -15.46 -4.25 6.57
CA LYS A 435 -16.58 -5.13 6.93
C LYS A 435 -17.11 -5.75 5.65
N GLY A 436 -17.19 -7.08 5.61
CA GLY A 436 -17.80 -7.75 4.47
C GLY A 436 -19.29 -7.45 4.43
N ILE A 437 -19.74 -6.78 3.38
CA ILE A 437 -21.17 -6.73 3.04
C ILE A 437 -21.42 -7.94 2.17
N ASP A 438 -22.10 -8.92 2.76
CA ASP A 438 -22.45 -10.14 2.05
C ASP A 438 -23.72 -9.87 1.23
N TYR A 439 -23.49 -9.52 -0.04
CA TYR A 439 -24.54 -9.36 -1.05
C TYR A 439 -25.01 -10.72 -1.60
N GLY A 440 -24.33 -11.82 -1.25
CA GLY A 440 -24.50 -13.16 -1.79
C GLY A 440 -25.32 -14.08 -0.91
N SER A 441 -26.55 -13.69 -0.55
CA SER A 441 -27.64 -14.67 -0.43
C SER A 441 -28.98 -13.95 -0.35
N ASN A 442 -29.94 -14.45 -1.11
CA ASN A 442 -31.36 -14.16 -0.98
C ASN A 442 -31.97 -14.63 0.38
N ASN A 443 -31.18 -14.76 1.47
CA ASN A 443 -31.59 -15.40 2.73
C ASN A 443 -31.39 -14.56 4.00
N LYS A 444 -30.96 -13.30 3.92
CA LYS A 444 -30.92 -12.42 5.11
C LYS A 444 -32.26 -11.74 5.29
N THR A 445 -33.28 -12.53 5.61
CA THR A 445 -34.56 -12.00 6.04
C THR A 445 -34.32 -11.16 7.29
N TYR A 446 -34.93 -9.97 7.37
CA TYR A 446 -34.92 -9.13 8.57
C TYR A 446 -35.18 -9.94 9.86
N LYS A 447 -36.02 -10.99 9.78
CA LYS A 447 -36.33 -11.91 10.88
C LYS A 447 -35.13 -12.73 11.41
N LEU A 448 -34.12 -13.07 10.60
CA LEU A 448 -32.93 -13.78 11.08
C LEU A 448 -32.02 -12.87 11.91
N ASN A 449 -31.82 -11.64 11.42
CA ASN A 449 -31.07 -10.63 12.18
C ASN A 449 -31.80 -10.26 13.46
N SER A 450 -33.14 -10.14 13.45
CA SER A 450 -33.89 -9.87 14.68
C SER A 450 -33.77 -11.00 15.69
N PHE A 451 -33.80 -12.27 15.26
CA PHE A 451 -33.55 -13.41 16.14
C PHE A 451 -32.19 -13.34 16.83
N TYR A 452 -31.11 -13.08 16.08
CA TYR A 452 -29.79 -12.94 16.68
C TYR A 452 -29.63 -11.69 17.55
N VAL A 453 -30.47 -10.67 17.40
CA VAL A 453 -30.48 -9.49 18.28
C VAL A 453 -31.26 -9.76 19.55
N GLU A 454 -32.39 -10.46 19.45
CA GLU A 454 -33.30 -10.75 20.57
C GLU A 454 -32.76 -11.86 21.49
N PHE A 455 -32.19 -12.90 20.90
CA PHE A 455 -31.72 -14.09 21.63
C PHE A 455 -30.19 -14.15 21.80
N ASP A 456 -29.45 -13.07 21.52
CA ASP A 456 -28.00 -13.02 21.77
C ASP A 456 -27.69 -13.32 23.24
N GLY A 457 -26.89 -14.35 23.50
CA GLY A 457 -26.53 -14.79 24.85
C GLY A 457 -27.56 -15.66 25.58
N HIS A 458 -28.67 -16.04 24.93
CA HIS A 458 -29.63 -17.00 25.50
C HIS A 458 -29.17 -18.44 25.31
N GLU A 459 -29.46 -19.28 26.29
CA GLU A 459 -29.38 -20.74 26.13
C GLU A 459 -30.48 -21.23 25.18
N ALA A 460 -30.38 -22.49 24.74
CA ALA A 460 -31.44 -23.17 23.98
C ALA A 460 -32.62 -23.51 24.90
N ASP A 461 -33.32 -22.47 25.37
CA ASP A 461 -34.40 -22.55 26.33
C ASP A 461 -35.80 -22.59 25.69
N LYS A 462 -36.83 -22.76 26.52
CA LYS A 462 -38.21 -22.84 26.04
C LYS A 462 -38.66 -21.58 25.30
N LYS A 463 -38.15 -20.39 25.68
CA LYS A 463 -38.54 -19.12 25.03
C LYS A 463 -38.04 -19.06 23.59
N VAL A 464 -36.81 -19.51 23.36
CA VAL A 464 -36.25 -19.61 22.00
C VAL A 464 -37.08 -20.59 21.16
N SER A 465 -37.38 -21.78 21.72
CA SER A 465 -38.19 -22.80 21.03
C SER A 465 -39.58 -22.28 20.67
N ASP A 466 -40.28 -21.64 21.62
CA ASP A 466 -41.62 -21.10 21.43
C ASP A 466 -41.64 -20.01 20.33
N TYR A 467 -40.59 -19.18 20.24
CA TYR A 467 -40.44 -18.17 19.19
C TYR A 467 -40.24 -18.79 17.79
N ILE A 468 -39.37 -19.79 17.68
CA ILE A 468 -39.11 -20.49 16.41
C ILE A 468 -40.39 -21.21 15.95
N GLU A 469 -41.11 -21.85 16.86
CA GLU A 469 -42.36 -22.57 16.55
C GLU A 469 -43.48 -21.61 16.13
N ALA A 470 -43.62 -20.45 16.78
CA ALA A 470 -44.58 -19.42 16.39
C ALA A 470 -44.32 -18.90 14.97
N LEU A 471 -43.06 -18.62 14.63
CA LEU A 471 -42.67 -18.21 13.27
C LEU A 471 -42.90 -19.31 12.22
N ARG A 472 -42.67 -20.57 12.60
CA ARG A 472 -42.94 -21.72 11.74
C ARG A 472 -44.44 -21.84 11.45
N ALA A 473 -45.28 -21.73 12.48
CA ALA A 473 -46.73 -21.79 12.34
C ALA A 473 -47.27 -20.65 11.46
N GLU A 474 -46.78 -19.42 11.65
CA GLU A 474 -47.11 -18.26 10.79
C GLU A 474 -46.81 -18.55 9.32
N ALA A 475 -45.61 -19.09 9.02
CA ALA A 475 -45.18 -19.35 7.66
C ALA A 475 -45.96 -20.49 6.98
N VAL A 476 -46.27 -21.58 7.70
CA VAL A 476 -47.05 -22.71 7.18
C VAL A 476 -48.49 -22.30 6.87
N LEU A 477 -49.13 -21.52 7.75
CA LEU A 477 -50.50 -21.02 7.53
C LEU A 477 -50.63 -20.20 6.24
N VAL A 478 -49.64 -19.35 5.95
CA VAL A 478 -49.61 -18.54 4.71
C VAL A 478 -49.31 -19.40 3.48
N GLN A 479 -48.43 -20.40 3.60
CA GLN A 479 -48.09 -21.30 2.50
C GLN A 479 -49.29 -22.19 2.09
N ASP A 480 -50.03 -22.71 3.06
CA ASP A 480 -51.17 -23.62 2.86
C ASP A 480 -52.49 -22.88 2.54
N SER A 481 -52.47 -21.54 2.54
CA SER A 481 -53.63 -20.73 2.18
C SER A 481 -54.06 -20.97 0.73
N LYS A 482 -55.38 -21.09 0.51
CA LYS A 482 -55.98 -21.30 -0.82
C LYS A 482 -56.01 -20.03 -1.69
N GLU A 483 -55.61 -18.88 -1.15
CA GLU A 483 -55.56 -17.62 -1.88
C GLU A 483 -54.32 -17.54 -2.77
N ASP A 484 -54.48 -16.93 -3.96
CA ASP A 484 -53.49 -16.94 -5.03
C ASP A 484 -52.54 -15.72 -4.92
N GLY A 485 -51.81 -15.65 -3.80
CA GLY A 485 -50.77 -14.65 -3.54
C GLY A 485 -49.37 -15.20 -3.85
N SER A 486 -48.93 -15.14 -5.12
CA SER A 486 -47.61 -15.68 -5.53
C SER A 486 -46.44 -15.09 -4.73
N TYR A 487 -46.53 -13.81 -4.39
CA TYR A 487 -45.53 -13.09 -3.61
C TYR A 487 -45.52 -13.49 -2.11
N GLU A 488 -46.70 -13.69 -1.51
CA GLU A 488 -46.84 -14.04 -0.10
C GLU A 488 -46.39 -15.48 0.16
N LYS A 489 -46.70 -16.40 -0.77
CA LYS A 489 -46.22 -17.78 -0.74
C LYS A 489 -44.70 -17.87 -0.92
N GLU A 490 -44.11 -17.03 -1.77
CA GLU A 490 -42.65 -16.95 -1.93
C GLU A 490 -41.97 -16.43 -0.65
N ASN A 491 -42.54 -15.41 -0.01
CA ASN A 491 -42.03 -14.88 1.26
C ASN A 491 -42.19 -15.89 2.42
N ALA A 492 -43.29 -16.64 2.47
CA ALA A 492 -43.48 -17.72 3.44
C ALA A 492 -42.42 -18.83 3.27
N LYS A 493 -42.10 -19.20 2.02
CA LYS A 493 -41.04 -20.17 1.73
C LYS A 493 -39.65 -19.66 2.17
N LYS A 494 -39.34 -18.38 1.95
CA LYS A 494 -38.10 -17.74 2.44
C LYS A 494 -38.05 -17.70 3.97
N LEU A 495 -39.18 -17.43 4.61
CA LEU A 495 -39.31 -17.45 6.06
C LEU A 495 -39.09 -18.85 6.63
N LEU A 496 -39.65 -19.90 6.04
CA LEU A 496 -39.39 -21.29 6.45
C LEU A 496 -37.91 -21.66 6.36
N GLY A 497 -37.24 -21.30 5.25
CA GLY A 497 -35.80 -21.48 5.13
C GLY A 497 -35.00 -20.73 6.21
N THR A 498 -35.52 -19.58 6.66
CA THR A 498 -34.93 -18.81 7.76
C THR A 498 -35.16 -19.49 9.13
N VAL A 499 -36.38 -19.98 9.38
CA VAL A 499 -36.75 -20.72 10.60
C VAL A 499 -35.93 -22.02 10.72
N ASP A 500 -35.65 -22.71 9.61
CA ASP A 500 -34.81 -23.90 9.63
C ASP A 500 -33.36 -23.60 10.04
N ILE A 501 -32.85 -22.41 9.72
CA ILE A 501 -31.53 -21.96 10.21
C ILE A 501 -31.59 -21.70 11.72
N MET A 502 -32.64 -21.03 12.21
CA MET A 502 -32.83 -20.79 13.65
C MET A 502 -32.95 -22.10 14.44
N GLN A 503 -33.70 -23.08 13.91
CA GLN A 503 -33.87 -24.39 14.52
C GLN A 503 -32.54 -25.14 14.58
N LYS A 504 -31.75 -25.13 13.49
CA LYS A 504 -30.41 -25.74 13.49
C LYS A 504 -29.49 -25.12 14.54
N GLU A 505 -29.55 -23.81 14.73
CA GLU A 505 -28.77 -23.13 15.75
C GLU A 505 -29.21 -23.53 17.16
N TYR A 506 -30.53 -23.57 17.41
CA TYR A 506 -31.10 -24.04 18.68
C TYR A 506 -30.67 -25.49 18.99
N ASP A 507 -30.84 -26.39 18.02
CA ASP A 507 -30.48 -27.80 18.16
C ASP A 507 -28.97 -27.98 18.40
N TYR A 508 -28.15 -27.16 17.74
CA TYR A 508 -26.70 -27.17 17.90
C TYR A 508 -26.28 -26.77 19.33
N VAL A 509 -26.76 -25.61 19.81
CA VAL A 509 -26.44 -25.11 21.15
C VAL A 509 -26.91 -26.11 22.22
N LYS A 510 -28.13 -26.65 22.07
CA LYS A 510 -28.67 -27.66 22.97
C LYS A 510 -27.79 -28.92 23.02
N ASN A 511 -27.44 -29.45 21.86
CA ASN A 511 -26.61 -30.66 21.76
C ASN A 511 -25.21 -30.42 22.34
N ILE A 512 -24.59 -29.26 22.12
CA ILE A 512 -23.28 -28.93 22.69
C ILE A 512 -23.34 -28.85 24.22
N ASN A 513 -24.36 -28.20 24.78
CA ASN A 513 -24.54 -28.11 26.24
C ASN A 513 -24.78 -29.50 26.86
N GLU A 514 -25.58 -30.36 26.20
CA GLU A 514 -25.88 -31.72 26.68
C GLU A 514 -24.70 -32.69 26.51
N SER A 515 -23.94 -32.59 25.41
CA SER A 515 -22.88 -33.55 25.08
C SER A 515 -21.50 -33.20 25.65
N ARG A 516 -21.21 -31.92 25.90
CA ARG A 516 -19.90 -31.44 26.34
C ARG A 516 -19.91 -30.66 27.65
N GLU A 517 -21.07 -30.47 28.29
CA GLU A 517 -21.23 -29.67 29.50
C GLU A 517 -20.64 -28.25 29.38
N ALA A 518 -20.71 -27.67 28.18
CA ALA A 518 -20.16 -26.35 27.89
C ALA A 518 -21.18 -25.23 28.21
N ASP A 519 -20.69 -24.02 28.48
CA ASP A 519 -21.54 -22.80 28.57
C ASP A 519 -21.76 -22.20 27.17
N ALA A 520 -22.43 -22.96 26.28
CA ALA A 520 -22.77 -22.50 24.95
C ALA A 520 -24.13 -21.80 24.92
N VAL A 521 -24.18 -20.69 24.21
CA VAL A 521 -25.35 -19.82 24.05
C VAL A 521 -25.49 -19.44 22.58
N ILE A 522 -26.66 -18.94 22.21
CA ILE A 522 -26.92 -18.43 20.86
C ILE A 522 -26.10 -17.16 20.66
N VAL A 523 -25.25 -17.17 19.64
CA VAL A 523 -24.40 -16.04 19.24
C VAL A 523 -24.53 -15.87 17.74
N ASN A 524 -24.50 -14.63 17.25
CA ASN A 524 -24.46 -14.38 15.81
C ASN A 524 -23.14 -14.91 15.19
N PRO A 525 -23.15 -16.01 14.43
CA PRO A 525 -21.93 -16.62 13.92
C PRO A 525 -21.23 -15.73 12.88
N TYR A 526 -21.98 -14.92 12.13
CA TYR A 526 -21.45 -14.10 11.04
C TYR A 526 -20.46 -13.04 11.51
N ASN A 527 -20.63 -12.51 12.73
CA ASN A 527 -19.69 -11.55 13.29
C ASN A 527 -18.31 -12.20 13.53
N TYR A 528 -18.30 -13.45 13.97
CA TYR A 528 -17.08 -14.19 14.31
C TYR A 528 -16.49 -14.97 13.15
N ASP A 529 -17.30 -15.43 12.20
CA ASP A 529 -16.87 -16.07 10.96
C ASP A 529 -16.01 -15.12 10.13
N ASP A 530 -16.37 -13.84 10.10
CA ASP A 530 -15.53 -12.83 9.47
C ASP A 530 -14.21 -12.62 10.24
N ILE A 531 -14.27 -12.53 11.58
CA ILE A 531 -13.12 -12.31 12.47
C ILE A 531 -12.10 -13.45 12.39
N PHE A 532 -12.57 -14.70 12.41
CA PHE A 532 -11.76 -15.92 12.40
C PHE A 532 -11.68 -16.59 11.02
N GLY A 533 -12.19 -15.95 9.97
CA GLY A 533 -12.30 -16.55 8.63
C GLY A 533 -11.47 -15.88 7.56
N SER A 534 -11.76 -16.30 6.32
CA SER A 534 -10.92 -16.04 5.14
C SER A 534 -10.72 -14.55 4.83
N ARG A 535 -11.68 -13.70 5.18
CA ARG A 535 -11.65 -12.26 4.92
C ARG A 535 -10.52 -11.55 5.67
N LEU A 536 -10.22 -11.97 6.90
CA LEU A 536 -9.14 -11.38 7.70
C LEU A 536 -7.78 -12.03 7.47
N TYR A 537 -7.70 -13.16 6.75
CA TYR A 537 -6.43 -13.84 6.52
C TYR A 537 -5.43 -12.99 5.74
N SER A 538 -5.85 -12.30 4.68
CA SER A 538 -4.94 -11.43 3.91
C SER A 538 -4.39 -10.28 4.76
N ASN A 539 -5.25 -9.66 5.57
CA ASN A 539 -4.85 -8.60 6.49
C ASN A 539 -3.88 -9.11 7.55
N ASN A 540 -4.20 -10.23 8.21
CA ASN A 540 -3.34 -10.87 9.20
C ASN A 540 -1.99 -11.28 8.62
N GLU A 541 -1.96 -11.88 7.41
CA GLU A 541 -0.73 -12.24 6.72
C GLU A 541 0.12 -11.01 6.38
N THR A 542 -0.52 -9.93 5.94
CA THR A 542 0.18 -8.67 5.65
C THR A 542 0.81 -8.09 6.93
N MET A 543 0.07 -8.06 8.04
CA MET A 543 0.58 -7.59 9.33
C MET A 543 1.71 -8.48 9.87
N ASN A 544 1.56 -9.80 9.73
CA ASN A 544 2.59 -10.77 10.12
C ASN A 544 3.84 -10.60 9.26
N LEU A 545 3.70 -10.45 7.93
CA LEU A 545 4.81 -10.24 7.00
C LEU A 545 5.59 -8.98 7.34
N ILE A 546 4.90 -7.85 7.56
CA ILE A 546 5.54 -6.59 7.96
C ILE A 546 6.32 -6.79 9.27
N SER A 547 5.69 -7.41 10.28
CA SER A 547 6.32 -7.67 11.58
C SER A 547 7.59 -8.51 11.45
N VAL A 548 7.53 -9.58 10.65
CA VAL A 548 8.65 -10.48 10.39
C VAL A 548 9.78 -9.80 9.63
N VAL A 549 9.47 -9.01 8.60
CA VAL A 549 10.50 -8.27 7.85
C VAL A 549 11.23 -7.27 8.76
N ILE A 550 10.50 -6.53 9.59
CA ILE A 550 11.10 -5.55 10.50
C ILE A 550 12.00 -6.24 11.53
N ILE A 551 11.52 -7.31 12.17
CA ILE A 551 12.32 -7.99 13.19
C ILE A 551 13.56 -8.66 12.57
N ILE A 552 13.47 -9.19 11.35
CA ILE A 552 14.62 -9.73 10.61
C ILE A 552 15.64 -8.62 10.35
N LEU A 553 15.22 -7.46 9.84
CA LEU A 553 16.13 -6.36 9.53
C LEU A 553 16.85 -5.82 10.79
N ILE A 554 16.18 -5.85 11.93
CA ILE A 554 16.74 -5.46 13.23
C ILE A 554 17.68 -6.54 13.78
N ALA A 555 17.24 -7.80 13.82
CA ALA A 555 17.99 -8.89 14.45
C ALA A 555 19.19 -9.36 13.62
N ALA A 556 19.08 -9.38 12.29
CA ALA A 556 20.17 -9.78 11.39
C ALA A 556 21.37 -8.81 11.43
N GLY A 557 21.16 -7.58 11.89
CA GLY A 557 22.20 -6.56 12.00
C GLY A 557 23.05 -6.62 13.26
N ASP A 558 22.64 -7.37 14.29
CA ASP A 558 23.15 -7.16 15.64
C ASP A 558 24.65 -7.47 15.78
N TYR A 559 25.06 -8.73 15.58
CA TYR A 559 26.48 -9.11 15.56
C TYR A 559 27.17 -8.82 14.23
N ALA A 560 26.42 -8.86 13.13
CA ALA A 560 26.99 -8.78 11.81
C ALA A 560 27.55 -7.38 11.49
N SER A 561 26.95 -6.33 12.05
CA SER A 561 27.47 -4.96 11.97
C SER A 561 28.74 -4.75 12.80
N GLU A 562 28.85 -5.38 13.97
CA GLU A 562 30.05 -5.34 14.82
C GLU A 562 31.24 -6.02 14.16
N ARG A 563 30.97 -7.12 13.45
CA ARG A 563 31.95 -7.81 12.61
C ARG A 563 32.44 -6.91 11.48
N GLN A 564 31.53 -6.18 10.82
CA GLN A 564 31.89 -5.22 9.78
C GLN A 564 32.77 -4.07 10.32
N GLN A 565 32.57 -3.69 11.58
CA GLN A 565 33.38 -2.66 12.26
C GLN A 565 34.69 -3.21 12.87
N GLY A 566 35.01 -4.50 12.70
CA GLY A 566 36.24 -5.11 13.22
C GLY A 566 36.22 -5.42 14.72
N MET A 567 35.08 -5.33 15.42
CA MET A 567 35.00 -5.44 16.89
C MET A 567 34.99 -6.86 17.43
N ASN A 568 34.94 -7.88 16.58
CA ASN A 568 34.82 -9.28 17.01
C ASN A 568 35.92 -9.75 17.96
N MET A 569 37.17 -9.38 17.72
CA MET A 569 38.28 -9.83 18.57
C MET A 569 38.17 -9.24 19.98
N HIS A 570 37.79 -7.97 20.09
CA HIS A 570 37.56 -7.31 21.38
C HIS A 570 36.36 -7.93 22.13
N ILE A 571 35.28 -8.25 21.43
CA ILE A 571 34.09 -8.88 22.05
C ILE A 571 34.40 -10.30 22.54
N ARG A 572 35.22 -11.05 21.79
CA ARG A 572 35.59 -12.44 22.13
C ARG A 572 36.56 -12.55 23.31
N THR A 573 37.37 -11.52 23.54
CA THR A 573 38.37 -11.46 24.62
C THR A 573 37.83 -10.80 25.89
N ALA A 574 36.63 -10.19 25.86
CA ALA A 574 36.04 -9.52 27.00
C ALA A 574 35.52 -10.51 28.07
N GLY A 575 35.88 -10.29 29.34
CA GLY A 575 35.50 -11.15 30.48
C GLY A 575 33.98 -11.24 30.75
N LYS A 576 33.18 -10.30 30.25
CA LYS A 576 31.71 -10.27 30.41
C LYS A 576 30.94 -10.84 29.21
N ARG A 577 31.58 -11.66 28.35
CA ARG A 577 30.99 -12.22 27.10
C ARG A 577 29.63 -12.93 27.30
N LYS A 578 29.49 -13.72 28.37
CA LYS A 578 28.23 -14.43 28.69
C LYS A 578 27.09 -13.47 29.03
N LYS A 579 27.39 -12.46 29.85
CA LYS A 579 26.43 -11.42 30.23
C LYS A 579 26.00 -10.60 29.00
N LEU A 580 26.93 -10.26 28.11
CA LEU A 580 26.64 -9.53 26.88
C LEU A 580 25.72 -10.32 25.94
N TRP A 581 25.95 -11.63 25.79
CA TRP A 581 25.11 -12.49 24.96
C TRP A 581 23.64 -12.53 25.43
N TRP A 582 23.42 -12.66 26.74
CA TRP A 582 22.07 -12.62 27.33
C TRP A 582 21.41 -11.24 27.21
N ILE A 583 22.18 -10.15 27.33
CA ILE A 583 21.69 -8.79 27.11
C ILE A 583 21.23 -8.61 25.66
N LYS A 584 22.03 -9.05 24.69
CA LYS A 584 21.68 -8.96 23.26
C LYS A 584 20.47 -9.82 22.90
N LEU A 585 20.41 -11.05 23.41
CA LEU A 585 19.26 -11.93 23.21
C LEU A 585 17.98 -11.34 23.82
N SER A 586 18.01 -10.93 25.09
CA SER A 586 16.84 -10.34 25.76
C SER A 586 16.39 -9.05 25.09
N LYS A 587 17.31 -8.21 24.62
CA LYS A 587 16.99 -7.02 23.80
C LYS A 587 16.16 -7.39 22.57
N ILE A 588 16.55 -8.44 21.84
CA ILE A 588 15.84 -8.86 20.63
C ILE A 588 14.45 -9.41 20.96
N VAL A 589 14.32 -10.15 22.06
CA VAL A 589 13.00 -10.61 22.55
C VAL A 589 12.11 -9.43 22.93
N ILE A 590 12.63 -8.43 23.65
CA ILE A 590 11.88 -7.21 24.00
C ILE A 590 11.46 -6.44 22.75
N LEU A 591 12.33 -6.32 21.74
CA LEU A 591 12.00 -5.67 20.48
C LEU A 591 10.93 -6.45 19.70
N ALA A 592 10.94 -7.78 19.74
CA ALA A 592 9.89 -8.60 19.16
C ALA A 592 8.54 -8.39 19.88
N VAL A 593 8.52 -8.37 21.22
CA VAL A 593 7.33 -8.05 22.01
C VAL A 593 6.80 -6.65 21.67
N PHE A 594 7.69 -5.67 21.52
CA PHE A 594 7.30 -4.31 21.15
C PHE A 594 6.67 -4.22 19.75
N ILE A 595 7.29 -4.85 18.74
CA ILE A 595 6.75 -4.89 17.37
C ILE A 595 5.42 -5.64 17.32
N TRP A 596 5.31 -6.78 18.01
CA TRP A 596 4.07 -7.52 18.14
C TRP A 596 2.97 -6.68 18.81
N GLY A 597 3.29 -5.97 19.89
CA GLY A 597 2.32 -5.12 20.59
C GLY A 597 1.80 -3.98 19.71
N LEU A 598 2.67 -3.35 18.92
CA LEU A 598 2.28 -2.35 17.92
C LEU A 598 1.35 -2.94 16.85
N ALA A 599 1.72 -4.08 16.27
CA ALA A 599 0.91 -4.74 15.24
C ALA A 599 -0.45 -5.21 15.79
N ALA A 600 -0.45 -5.85 16.97
CA ALA A 600 -1.67 -6.34 17.62
C ALA A 600 -2.60 -5.19 18.01
N GLY A 601 -2.08 -4.12 18.59
CA GLY A 601 -2.87 -2.94 18.97
C GLY A 601 -3.56 -2.29 17.78
N ILE A 602 -2.85 -2.12 16.67
CA ILE A 602 -3.43 -1.58 15.43
C ILE A 602 -4.48 -2.54 14.84
N ASN A 603 -4.22 -3.85 14.86
CA ASN A 603 -5.17 -4.85 14.33
C ASN A 603 -6.47 -4.87 15.14
N ILE A 604 -6.37 -4.88 16.48
CA ILE A 604 -7.53 -4.83 17.38
C ILE A 604 -8.32 -3.53 17.16
N TYR A 605 -7.65 -2.38 17.04
CA TYR A 605 -8.30 -1.11 16.73
C TYR A 605 -9.05 -1.15 15.39
N ASN A 606 -8.44 -1.74 14.36
CA ASN A 606 -9.08 -1.86 13.05
C ASN A 606 -10.28 -2.82 13.05
N ILE A 607 -10.19 -3.94 13.78
CA ILE A 607 -11.29 -4.92 13.89
C ILE A 607 -12.45 -4.35 14.71
N THR A 608 -12.18 -3.75 15.89
CA THR A 608 -13.21 -3.16 16.77
C THR A 608 -13.96 -2.00 16.13
N ARG A 609 -13.37 -1.31 15.15
CA ARG A 609 -14.06 -0.29 14.36
C ARG A 609 -15.08 -0.86 13.38
N CYS A 610 -14.92 -2.11 12.96
CA CYS A 610 -15.75 -2.75 11.92
C CYS A 610 -16.69 -3.83 12.48
N TYR A 611 -16.30 -4.50 13.55
CA TYR A 611 -16.99 -5.65 14.14
C TYR A 611 -17.21 -5.43 15.64
N SER A 612 -18.38 -5.87 16.14
CA SER A 612 -18.71 -5.88 17.56
C SER A 612 -18.39 -7.24 18.18
N TYR A 613 -17.76 -7.21 19.36
CA TYR A 613 -17.44 -8.40 20.14
C TYR A 613 -18.57 -8.68 21.14
N ASN A 614 -19.53 -9.53 20.76
CA ASN A 614 -20.65 -9.92 21.61
C ASN A 614 -20.37 -11.24 22.33
N GLN A 615 -20.80 -11.38 23.58
CA GLN A 615 -20.70 -12.64 24.35
C GLN A 615 -19.30 -13.25 24.41
N ILE A 616 -18.24 -12.42 24.45
CA ILE A 616 -16.83 -12.89 24.43
C ILE A 616 -16.43 -13.79 25.61
N ASP A 617 -17.20 -13.77 26.70
CA ASP A 617 -16.93 -14.57 27.90
C ASP A 617 -17.54 -15.97 27.81
N LYS A 618 -18.40 -16.23 26.82
CA LYS A 618 -19.04 -17.52 26.57
C LYS A 618 -18.14 -18.46 25.78
N SER A 619 -18.48 -19.74 25.79
CA SER A 619 -17.69 -20.80 25.16
C SER A 619 -17.44 -20.52 23.67
N ILE A 620 -16.26 -20.86 23.17
CA ILE A 620 -15.99 -20.85 21.73
C ILE A 620 -16.85 -21.87 20.97
N LEU A 621 -17.37 -22.89 21.68
CA LEU A 621 -18.28 -23.89 21.13
C LEU A 621 -19.67 -23.32 20.81
N CYS A 622 -19.96 -22.05 21.15
CA CYS A 622 -21.12 -21.33 20.60
C CYS A 622 -21.06 -21.22 19.07
N LEU A 623 -19.85 -21.28 18.48
CA LEU A 623 -19.65 -21.12 17.04
C LEU A 623 -19.52 -22.49 16.37
N GLN A 624 -20.43 -22.82 15.45
CA GLN A 624 -20.44 -24.09 14.73
C GLN A 624 -19.09 -24.44 14.07
N LYS A 625 -18.35 -23.43 13.60
CA LYS A 625 -17.00 -23.57 13.04
C LYS A 625 -16.00 -24.27 13.98
N PHE A 626 -16.24 -24.19 15.30
CA PHE A 626 -15.39 -24.75 16.35
C PHE A 626 -16.00 -26.00 17.01
N ALA A 627 -17.03 -26.63 16.43
CA ALA A 627 -17.68 -27.81 17.01
C ALA A 627 -16.68 -28.95 17.36
N ASP A 628 -15.65 -29.15 16.54
CA ASP A 628 -14.62 -30.17 16.76
C ASP A 628 -13.45 -29.71 17.63
N PHE A 629 -13.48 -28.47 18.13
CA PHE A 629 -12.41 -27.93 18.95
C PHE A 629 -12.36 -28.65 20.30
N PRO A 630 -11.18 -29.11 20.77
CA PRO A 630 -11.10 -30.07 21.88
C PRO A 630 -11.24 -29.44 23.28
N PHE A 631 -11.21 -28.12 23.42
CA PHE A 631 -11.22 -27.44 24.72
C PHE A 631 -12.42 -26.49 24.83
N ASP A 632 -13.12 -26.54 25.96
CA ASP A 632 -14.08 -25.51 26.32
C ASP A 632 -13.36 -24.30 26.92
N ILE A 633 -13.16 -23.27 26.10
CA ILE A 633 -12.55 -21.99 26.48
C ILE A 633 -13.43 -20.86 25.98
N SER A 634 -13.39 -19.73 26.67
CA SER A 634 -14.12 -18.55 26.20
C SER A 634 -13.56 -18.01 24.88
N ILE A 635 -14.41 -17.35 24.10
CA ILE A 635 -14.02 -16.66 22.85
C ILE A 635 -12.89 -15.67 23.12
N ARG A 636 -12.93 -14.95 24.26
CA ARG A 636 -11.88 -14.02 24.71
C ARG A 636 -10.54 -14.75 24.88
N SER A 637 -10.53 -15.88 25.58
CA SER A 637 -9.32 -16.68 25.80
C SER A 637 -8.74 -17.18 24.48
N TYR A 638 -9.58 -17.61 23.54
CA TYR A 638 -9.13 -18.01 22.21
C TYR A 638 -8.48 -16.87 21.41
N ILE A 639 -9.06 -15.67 21.42
CA ILE A 639 -8.47 -14.48 20.79
C ILE A 639 -7.09 -14.18 21.40
N ILE A 640 -6.97 -14.26 22.73
CA ILE A 640 -5.69 -14.03 23.42
C ILE A 640 -4.66 -15.08 22.98
N ILE A 641 -5.03 -16.36 22.92
CA ILE A 641 -4.15 -17.44 22.45
C ILE A 641 -3.67 -17.18 21.02
N ASN A 642 -4.56 -16.73 20.12
CA ASN A 642 -4.19 -16.37 18.74
C ASN A 642 -3.09 -15.30 18.70
N TYR A 643 -3.20 -14.26 19.53
CA TYR A 643 -2.17 -13.21 19.61
C TYR A 643 -0.88 -13.71 20.29
N ILE A 644 -0.97 -14.54 21.32
CA ILE A 644 0.21 -15.13 21.98
C ILE A 644 0.99 -16.02 21.01
N CYS A 645 0.33 -16.87 20.22
CA CYS A 645 1.02 -17.70 19.25
C CYS A 645 1.72 -16.88 18.16
N ARG A 646 1.13 -15.75 17.73
CA ARG A 646 1.81 -14.79 16.83
C ARG A 646 3.09 -14.24 17.46
N LEU A 647 3.06 -13.91 18.75
CA LEU A 647 4.24 -13.45 19.49
C LEU A 647 5.33 -14.53 19.54
N LEU A 648 4.95 -15.77 19.86
CA LEU A 648 5.90 -16.89 19.93
C LEU A 648 6.61 -17.11 18.60
N TRP A 649 5.88 -17.11 17.49
CA TRP A 649 6.47 -17.20 16.15
C TRP A 649 7.41 -16.03 15.84
N LEU A 650 7.02 -14.80 16.20
CA LEU A 650 7.86 -13.63 15.97
C LEU A 650 9.17 -13.71 16.76
N ILE A 651 9.12 -14.16 18.03
CA ILE A 651 10.30 -14.41 18.86
C ILE A 651 11.18 -15.48 18.22
N VAL A 652 10.60 -16.59 17.76
CA VAL A 652 11.32 -17.68 17.08
C VAL A 652 12.11 -17.13 15.89
N ILE A 653 11.46 -16.37 15.00
CA ILE A 653 12.11 -15.81 13.81
C ILE A 653 13.19 -14.80 14.20
N ALA A 654 12.94 -13.96 15.21
CA ALA A 654 13.90 -13.00 15.73
C ALA A 654 15.17 -13.68 16.23
N VAL A 655 15.02 -14.78 16.99
CA VAL A 655 16.14 -15.55 17.51
C VAL A 655 16.90 -16.24 16.38
N ILE A 656 16.23 -16.82 15.38
CA ILE A 656 16.94 -17.44 14.24
C ILE A 656 17.75 -16.37 13.49
N ALA A 657 17.15 -15.21 13.18
CA ALA A 657 17.86 -14.11 12.51
C ALA A 657 19.05 -13.59 13.33
N TYR A 658 18.91 -13.50 14.66
CA TYR A 658 20.00 -13.19 15.58
C TYR A 658 21.13 -14.23 15.50
N MET A 659 20.80 -15.52 15.50
CA MET A 659 21.78 -16.60 15.41
C MET A 659 22.51 -16.61 14.06
N VAL A 660 21.82 -16.32 12.96
CA VAL A 660 22.41 -16.13 11.63
C VAL A 660 23.40 -14.95 11.66
N SER A 661 23.04 -13.84 12.33
CA SER A 661 23.91 -12.65 12.47
C SER A 661 25.22 -12.97 13.19
N TYR A 662 25.19 -13.91 14.13
CA TYR A 662 26.39 -14.34 14.84
C TYR A 662 27.39 -15.06 13.92
N ARG A 663 26.91 -15.79 12.91
CA ARG A 663 27.74 -16.64 12.05
C ARG A 663 28.23 -15.96 10.77
N PHE A 664 27.40 -15.09 10.17
CA PHE A 664 27.65 -14.54 8.84
C PHE A 664 28.02 -13.05 8.85
N SER A 665 28.33 -12.50 7.68
CA SER A 665 28.51 -11.05 7.46
C SER A 665 27.15 -10.36 7.32
N TYR A 666 27.08 -9.04 7.48
CA TYR A 666 25.80 -8.30 7.49
C TYR A 666 24.92 -8.59 6.27
N LYS A 667 25.49 -8.46 5.05
CA LYS A 667 24.75 -8.70 3.80
C LYS A 667 24.22 -10.14 3.73
N VAL A 668 25.08 -11.12 4.04
CA VAL A 668 24.72 -12.54 3.98
C VAL A 668 23.70 -12.90 5.05
N SER A 669 23.82 -12.33 6.25
CA SER A 669 22.88 -12.57 7.35
C SER A 669 21.48 -12.09 7.01
N VAL A 670 21.36 -10.90 6.42
CA VAL A 670 20.06 -10.37 5.98
C VAL A 670 19.46 -11.25 4.89
N ILE A 671 20.25 -11.64 3.87
CA ILE A 671 19.78 -12.50 2.77
C ILE A 671 19.29 -13.86 3.31
N ILE A 672 20.09 -14.55 4.12
CA ILE A 672 19.72 -15.86 4.70
C ILE A 672 18.47 -15.73 5.56
N SER A 673 18.35 -14.66 6.34
CA SER A 673 17.18 -14.45 7.19
C SER A 673 15.92 -14.17 6.36
N LEU A 674 16.04 -13.41 5.27
CA LEU A 674 14.94 -13.16 4.33
C LEU A 674 14.56 -14.40 3.50
N CYS A 675 15.45 -15.37 3.30
CA CYS A 675 15.12 -16.64 2.64
C CYS A 675 13.99 -17.41 3.35
N MET A 676 13.78 -17.18 4.66
CA MET A 676 12.64 -17.76 5.40
C MET A 676 11.27 -17.31 4.85
N LEU A 677 11.24 -16.20 4.11
CA LEU A 677 10.02 -15.66 3.49
C LEU A 677 9.75 -16.24 2.09
N ILE A 678 10.70 -16.97 1.49
CA ILE A 678 10.55 -17.54 0.14
C ILE A 678 9.29 -18.40 0.02
N PRO A 679 8.96 -19.32 0.96
CA PRO A 679 7.72 -20.08 0.88
C PRO A 679 6.47 -19.20 0.84
N HIS A 680 6.46 -18.09 1.60
CA HIS A 680 5.34 -17.14 1.57
C HIS A 680 5.26 -16.40 0.24
N VAL A 681 6.39 -15.96 -0.32
CA VAL A 681 6.44 -15.30 -1.64
C VAL A 681 5.95 -16.25 -2.74
N LEU A 682 6.40 -17.51 -2.75
CA LEU A 682 5.93 -18.52 -3.71
C LEU A 682 4.43 -18.81 -3.57
N TYR A 683 3.92 -18.81 -2.34
CA TYR A 683 2.50 -18.94 -2.06
C TYR A 683 1.70 -17.76 -2.64
N VAL A 684 2.16 -16.52 -2.45
CA VAL A 684 1.54 -15.32 -3.04
C VAL A 684 1.59 -15.36 -4.58
N LEU A 685 2.60 -16.01 -5.16
CA LEU A 685 2.72 -16.25 -6.61
C LEU A 685 1.85 -17.42 -7.12
N GLY A 686 1.01 -18.04 -6.28
CA GLY A 686 0.06 -19.08 -6.68
C GLY A 686 0.54 -20.52 -6.50
N VAL A 687 1.69 -20.76 -5.88
CA VAL A 687 2.19 -22.13 -5.62
C VAL A 687 1.50 -22.71 -4.38
N GLY A 688 0.43 -23.48 -4.58
CA GLY A 688 -0.39 -24.05 -3.49
C GLY A 688 0.37 -24.88 -2.45
N LEU A 689 1.41 -25.63 -2.86
CA LEU A 689 2.26 -26.40 -1.93
C LEU A 689 3.05 -25.49 -0.97
N ALA A 690 3.44 -24.29 -1.41
CA ALA A 690 4.20 -23.35 -0.61
C ALA A 690 3.36 -22.73 0.53
N LYS A 691 2.02 -22.79 0.44
CA LYS A 691 1.09 -22.35 1.49
C LYS A 691 1.35 -23.07 2.81
N LYS A 692 1.54 -24.40 2.78
CA LYS A 692 1.76 -25.24 3.97
C LYS A 692 3.14 -25.01 4.62
N MET A 693 4.09 -24.47 3.87
CA MET A 693 5.46 -24.17 4.33
C MET A 693 5.66 -22.70 4.71
N SER A 694 4.64 -21.86 4.51
CA SER A 694 4.69 -20.42 4.77
C SER A 694 4.58 -20.14 6.26
N ILE A 695 5.69 -19.69 6.87
CA ILE A 695 5.73 -19.28 8.27
C ILE A 695 4.74 -18.14 8.55
N ILE A 696 4.59 -17.20 7.60
CA ILE A 696 3.65 -16.07 7.72
C ILE A 696 2.19 -16.53 7.80
N ALA A 697 1.84 -17.59 7.04
CA ALA A 697 0.50 -18.18 7.10
C ALA A 697 0.32 -19.00 8.38
N ALA A 698 1.39 -19.69 8.83
CA ALA A 698 1.39 -20.46 10.06
C ALA A 698 1.31 -19.59 11.33
N MET A 699 1.67 -18.31 11.25
CA MET A 699 1.46 -17.34 12.32
C MET A 699 -0.03 -17.06 12.57
N ASP A 700 -0.92 -17.34 11.62
CA ASP A 700 -2.37 -17.24 11.82
C ASP A 700 -2.98 -18.63 12.12
N ILE A 701 -3.25 -18.90 13.39
CA ILE A 701 -3.73 -20.22 13.85
C ILE A 701 -5.02 -20.63 13.14
N ASN A 702 -5.97 -19.68 12.98
CA ASN A 702 -7.25 -19.95 12.31
C ASN A 702 -7.04 -20.52 10.90
N ARG A 703 -6.05 -19.96 10.18
CA ARG A 703 -5.72 -20.41 8.82
C ARG A 703 -5.06 -21.79 8.79
N MET A 704 -4.28 -22.12 9.83
CA MET A 704 -3.75 -23.47 10.01
C MET A 704 -4.88 -24.46 10.33
N PHE A 705 -5.79 -24.12 11.23
CA PHE A 705 -6.93 -24.98 11.57
C PHE A 705 -7.87 -25.19 10.39
N ASP A 706 -8.13 -24.19 9.57
CA ASP A 706 -8.86 -24.38 8.30
C ASP A 706 -8.13 -25.33 7.33
N SER A 707 -6.80 -25.41 7.40
CA SER A 707 -6.00 -26.25 6.49
C SER A 707 -5.82 -27.69 6.99
N TYR A 708 -5.89 -27.93 8.30
CA TYR A 708 -5.57 -29.22 8.94
C TYR A 708 -6.69 -29.77 9.84
N GLY A 709 -7.79 -29.04 10.00
CA GLY A 709 -8.90 -29.32 10.91
C GLY A 709 -8.72 -28.72 12.32
N TYR A 710 -9.84 -28.53 13.03
CA TYR A 710 -9.91 -27.94 14.38
C TYR A 710 -9.62 -28.95 15.52
N GLY A 711 -9.25 -30.19 15.21
CA GLY A 711 -9.02 -31.25 16.19
C GLY A 711 -7.60 -31.33 16.78
N LEU A 712 -7.39 -32.27 17.70
CA LEU A 712 -6.14 -32.47 18.48
C LEU A 712 -4.84 -32.57 17.64
N LYS A 713 -4.92 -33.08 16.40
CA LYS A 713 -3.76 -33.26 15.51
C LYS A 713 -3.12 -31.92 15.10
N SER A 714 -3.90 -30.86 14.91
CA SER A 714 -3.38 -29.55 14.50
C SER A 714 -2.73 -28.81 15.68
N VAL A 715 -3.25 -29.00 16.90
CA VAL A 715 -2.65 -28.50 18.16
C VAL A 715 -1.29 -29.16 18.43
N LEU A 716 -1.18 -30.47 18.22
CA LEU A 716 0.05 -31.24 18.44
C LEU A 716 1.21 -30.79 17.53
N LEU A 717 0.90 -30.42 16.29
CA LEU A 717 1.89 -29.93 15.31
C LEU A 717 2.54 -28.61 15.77
N PHE A 718 1.80 -27.75 16.48
CA PHE A 718 2.31 -26.50 17.05
C PHE A 718 3.32 -26.76 18.18
N ILE A 719 3.03 -27.72 19.06
CA ILE A 719 3.90 -28.10 20.19
C ILE A 719 5.23 -28.69 19.70
N VAL A 720 5.18 -29.52 18.67
CA VAL A 720 6.39 -30.16 18.09
C VAL A 720 7.34 -29.12 17.49
N VAL A 721 6.83 -28.11 16.78
CA VAL A 721 7.66 -27.03 16.23
C VAL A 721 8.35 -26.24 17.35
N PHE A 722 7.65 -25.95 18.44
CA PHE A 722 8.21 -25.24 19.60
C PHE A 722 9.34 -26.04 20.28
N LEU A 723 9.16 -27.35 20.46
CA LEU A 723 10.18 -28.25 21.02
C LEU A 723 11.45 -28.33 20.17
N ILE A 724 11.30 -28.44 18.84
CA ILE A 724 12.45 -28.46 17.92
C ILE A 724 13.24 -27.15 18.03
N MET A 725 12.56 -26.03 18.26
CA MET A 725 13.19 -24.71 18.40
C MET A 725 13.98 -24.57 19.71
N GLU A 726 13.47 -25.05 20.85
CA GLU A 726 14.24 -25.08 22.11
C GLU A 726 15.54 -25.87 21.95
N ILE A 727 15.48 -27.01 21.25
CA ILE A 727 16.66 -27.86 20.99
C ILE A 727 17.72 -27.10 20.18
N ILE A 728 17.32 -26.36 19.13
CA ILE A 728 18.23 -25.54 18.31
C ILE A 728 18.86 -24.40 19.13
N LEU A 729 18.09 -23.78 20.02
CA LEU A 729 18.54 -22.67 20.87
C LEU A 729 19.58 -23.15 21.91
N VAL A 730 19.31 -24.30 22.56
CA VAL A 730 20.23 -24.95 23.52
C VAL A 730 21.51 -25.43 22.83
N TYR A 731 21.40 -26.03 21.64
CA TYR A 731 22.57 -26.50 20.87
C TYR A 731 23.52 -25.36 20.52
N ASN A 732 22.99 -24.23 20.05
CA ASN A 732 23.83 -23.11 19.65
C ASN A 732 24.37 -22.30 20.85
N TYR A 733 23.65 -22.26 21.98
CA TYR A 733 24.17 -21.69 23.23
C TYR A 733 25.50 -22.36 23.63
N LYS A 734 25.55 -23.71 23.58
CA LYS A 734 26.78 -24.46 23.89
C LYS A 734 27.96 -24.09 23.00
N LYS A 735 27.73 -23.69 21.75
CA LYS A 735 28.75 -23.33 20.75
C LYS A 735 29.15 -21.85 20.78
N ALA A 736 28.29 -20.96 21.26
CA ALA A 736 28.58 -19.53 21.41
C ALA A 736 29.27 -19.19 22.74
N VAL A 737 29.04 -20.01 23.78
CA VAL A 737 29.50 -19.76 25.15
C VAL A 737 30.76 -20.54 25.54
N LYS A 738 31.06 -21.67 24.88
CA LYS A 738 32.39 -22.27 24.89
C LYS A 738 33.27 -21.48 23.91
#